data_AF-A0A3E0PB59-F1
#
_entry.id   AF-A0A3E0PB59-F1
#
_cell.length_a   1.000
_cell.length_b   1.000
_cell.length_c   1.000
_cell.angle_alpha   90.00
_cell.angle_beta   90.00
_cell.angle_gamma   90.00
#
_symmetry.space_group_name_H-M   'P 1'
#
loop_
_entity.id
_entity.type
_entity.pdbx_description
1 polymer ?
#
loop_
_entity_poly.entity_id
_entity_poly.type
_entity_poly.pdbx_seq_one_letter_code
_entity_poly.pdbx_strand_id
1 'polypeptide(L)'
;MPSPLIEDIDLVEPLEIQQAFVFLSDEVSDLQVVDNFLLAVERRYLQESGTPFDPKRIRSNLAILESFSGDISTEKFARIVAEVQSGIEKWHAALASRDEFLHAYHLRQYCDEQGPTIKPIVYSALTRFYKNRKPDQDAQSKFDLSITRLFSKSPDPPYREILIEREDLVDQIAALFESWDAEAPSKKRSSHSSLVSAKLDDFQREALSLKDYQELFQSDLFDRLREFKRKLGSLYSQPEIAAAAIDCNIAVGNVFHKLLASANKTINEKVNEGVDLAGAFVDASRGAEEYLSEILGDLRSKGADASEADEKERASLDDILSLVCESPATGGRRDKEVRENASKTGDADKPSSPAPSLPTAQKRLEPFFFSLSQPEPDFSVIRSHVIRFPEVSDLNLKDFIGRPEDPNDHLCRNVLGVILWIEELCENELSRRGEMTASLKDELHRLLRRSEEFSEQLDYLVRENASDSQNRLLIVSNGLLESRIRLKRGIARFTRRNLEKAVEATQEAAEIIEEPVSRAPFAVAVGGPTNRWLVAATLLVTLISAGIYFFDSQMNQMAPIAADVELLDTKRLPNGEHLSQGFQKDGLMMVTARDSWLQLPEDEQRKNLKDLKEFPTKVPVKTVMVTDTNGRMLGDMSGEEARILGRVQIADAAESKGDDARDSAEESVDSAVEPDSQ
;
A
#
# COMPACT_ATOMS: atom_id res chain seq x y z
N MET A 1 4.58 28.69 4.81
CA MET A 1 4.55 30.16 4.75
C MET A 1 3.08 30.53 4.62
N PRO A 2 2.54 31.55 5.32
CA PRO A 2 1.24 32.08 4.92
C PRO A 2 1.34 32.60 3.48
N SER A 3 0.35 32.30 2.63
CA SER A 3 0.28 32.89 1.29
C SER A 3 0.29 34.42 1.41
N PRO A 4 0.90 35.15 0.46
CA PRO A 4 0.88 36.60 0.50
C PRO A 4 -0.58 37.06 0.44
N LEU A 5 -1.03 37.68 1.52
CA LEU A 5 -2.30 38.37 1.58
C LEU A 5 -2.25 39.48 0.52
N ILE A 6 -3.25 39.48 -0.37
CA ILE A 6 -3.49 40.52 -1.36
C ILE A 6 -3.90 41.78 -0.58
N GLU A 7 -2.94 42.53 -0.04
CA GLU A 7 -3.22 43.66 0.88
C GLU A 7 -3.48 45.00 0.17
N ASP A 8 -3.26 45.13 -1.14
CA ASP A 8 -3.58 46.34 -1.92
C ASP A 8 -4.42 45.99 -3.15
N ILE A 9 -5.75 46.05 -3.02
CA ILE A 9 -6.72 45.78 -4.11
C ILE A 9 -7.25 47.12 -4.66
N ASP A 10 -6.46 47.77 -5.52
CA ASP A 10 -6.98 48.75 -6.46
C ASP A 10 -7.51 47.99 -7.69
N LEU A 11 -8.83 48.04 -7.93
CA LEU A 11 -9.55 47.56 -9.13
C LEU A 11 -8.99 46.24 -9.74
N VAL A 12 -9.27 45.12 -9.08
CA VAL A 12 -9.00 43.76 -9.62
C VAL A 12 -9.64 43.62 -10.99
N GLU A 13 -8.82 43.40 -12.02
CA GLU A 13 -9.31 43.19 -13.38
C GLU A 13 -10.06 41.84 -13.47
N PRO A 14 -11.12 41.71 -14.30
CA PRO A 14 -11.86 40.45 -14.45
C PRO A 14 -10.99 39.22 -14.79
N LEU A 15 -9.82 39.44 -15.40
CA LEU A 15 -8.84 38.40 -15.69
C LEU A 15 -8.23 37.79 -14.42
N GLU A 16 -8.00 38.60 -13.38
CA GLU A 16 -7.45 38.17 -12.09
C GLU A 16 -8.46 37.31 -11.32
N ILE A 17 -9.76 37.59 -11.46
CA ILE A 17 -10.84 36.80 -10.84
C ILE A 17 -10.83 35.36 -11.36
N GLN A 18 -10.77 35.19 -12.69
CA GLN A 18 -10.76 33.88 -13.31
C GLN A 18 -9.48 33.10 -12.97
N GLN A 19 -8.34 33.78 -12.97
CA GLN A 19 -7.06 33.18 -12.56
C GLN A 19 -7.08 32.72 -11.10
N ALA A 20 -7.60 33.54 -10.19
CA ALA A 20 -7.75 33.18 -8.78
C ALA A 20 -8.68 31.97 -8.61
N PHE A 21 -9.80 31.91 -9.34
CA PHE A 21 -10.70 30.76 -9.30
C PHE A 21 -10.01 29.47 -9.76
N VAL A 22 -9.34 29.49 -10.91
CA VAL A 22 -8.63 28.32 -11.45
C VAL A 22 -7.57 27.85 -10.46
N PHE A 23 -6.75 28.78 -9.95
CA PHE A 23 -5.70 28.48 -8.98
C PHE A 23 -6.24 27.82 -7.70
N LEU A 24 -7.29 28.40 -7.10
CA LEU A 24 -7.89 27.87 -5.87
C LEU A 24 -8.61 26.53 -6.10
N SER A 25 -9.24 26.36 -7.27
CA SER A 25 -9.89 25.11 -7.65
C SER A 25 -8.88 23.97 -7.83
N ASP A 26 -7.74 24.25 -8.47
CA ASP A 26 -6.66 23.30 -8.66
C ASP A 26 -6.03 22.90 -7.31
N GLU A 27 -5.77 23.88 -6.42
CA GLU A 27 -5.25 23.62 -5.07
C GLU A 27 -6.20 22.74 -4.23
N VAL A 28 -7.51 23.00 -4.30
CA VAL A 28 -8.52 22.18 -3.61
C VAL A 28 -8.58 20.76 -4.16
N SER A 29 -8.40 20.61 -5.47
CA SER A 29 -8.35 19.30 -6.12
C SER A 29 -7.10 18.51 -5.71
N ASP A 30 -5.94 19.17 -5.69
CA ASP A 30 -4.67 18.57 -5.24
C ASP A 30 -4.77 18.13 -3.77
N LEU A 31 -5.29 18.98 -2.89
CA LEU A 31 -5.49 18.65 -1.48
C LEU A 31 -6.41 17.46 -1.26
N GLN A 32 -7.48 17.35 -2.05
CA GLN A 32 -8.37 16.20 -2.00
C GLN A 32 -7.67 14.91 -2.43
N VAL A 33 -6.82 14.98 -3.46
CA VAL A 33 -6.03 13.84 -3.92
C VAL A 33 -5.04 13.40 -2.84
N VAL A 34 -4.35 14.35 -2.20
CA VAL A 34 -3.43 14.08 -1.09
C VAL A 34 -4.16 13.47 0.10
N ASP A 35 -5.30 14.03 0.52
CA ASP A 35 -6.09 13.51 1.64
C ASP A 35 -6.47 12.03 1.44
N ASN A 36 -7.03 11.71 0.26
CA ASN A 36 -7.40 10.34 -0.08
C ASN A 36 -6.19 9.40 -0.12
N PHE A 37 -5.06 9.88 -0.64
CA PHE A 37 -3.82 9.11 -0.68
C PHE A 37 -3.30 8.83 0.73
N LEU A 38 -3.19 9.84 1.59
CA LEU A 38 -2.72 9.67 2.96
C LEU A 38 -3.67 8.76 3.76
N LEU A 39 -4.99 8.89 3.60
CA LEU A 39 -5.96 7.97 4.21
C LEU A 39 -5.74 6.52 3.80
N ALA A 40 -5.38 6.27 2.53
CA ALA A 40 -5.11 4.93 2.04
C ALA A 40 -3.81 4.35 2.63
N VAL A 41 -2.77 5.18 2.76
CA VAL A 41 -1.51 4.80 3.43
C VAL A 41 -1.74 4.51 4.92
N GLU A 42 -2.47 5.39 5.62
CA GLU A 42 -2.83 5.23 7.04
C GLU A 42 -3.59 3.93 7.29
N ARG A 43 -4.68 3.69 6.55
CA ARG A 43 -5.46 2.45 6.64
C ARG A 43 -4.62 1.21 6.41
N ARG A 44 -3.61 1.30 5.54
CA ARG A 44 -2.75 0.18 5.18
C ARG A 44 -1.70 -0.12 6.25
N TYR A 45 -1.03 0.89 6.77
CA TYR A 45 0.16 0.71 7.62
C TYR A 45 -0.01 1.11 9.06
N LEU A 46 -0.84 2.11 9.36
CA LEU A 46 -1.10 2.56 10.73
C LEU A 46 -2.31 1.87 11.34
N GLN A 47 -3.18 1.25 10.53
CA GLN A 47 -4.44 0.59 10.93
C GLN A 47 -5.47 1.51 11.61
N GLU A 48 -5.07 2.73 11.95
CA GLU A 48 -5.91 3.86 12.25
C GLU A 48 -6.14 4.64 10.95
N SER A 49 -7.38 5.07 10.70
CA SER A 49 -7.67 6.00 9.62
C SER A 49 -8.10 7.32 10.21
N GLY A 50 -7.40 8.40 9.85
CA GLY A 50 -7.86 9.74 10.17
C GLY A 50 -9.27 10.00 9.62
N THR A 51 -9.97 10.98 10.18
CA THR A 51 -11.19 11.47 9.56
C THR A 51 -10.83 12.27 8.31
N PRO A 52 -11.48 12.02 7.16
CA PRO A 52 -11.29 12.87 5.97
C PRO A 52 -11.67 14.31 6.30
N PHE A 53 -10.97 15.27 5.71
CA PHE A 53 -11.36 16.67 5.82
C PHE A 53 -12.70 16.89 5.10
N ASP A 54 -13.58 17.76 5.61
CA ASP A 54 -14.85 18.09 4.94
C ASP A 54 -14.69 19.29 3.99
N PRO A 55 -14.61 19.08 2.66
CA PRO A 55 -14.41 20.17 1.71
C PRO A 55 -15.69 20.94 1.39
N LYS A 56 -16.86 20.56 1.94
CA LYS A 56 -18.16 21.13 1.55
C LYS A 56 -18.18 22.64 1.59
N ARG A 57 -17.69 23.25 2.67
CA ARG A 57 -17.69 24.72 2.82
C ARG A 57 -16.80 25.39 1.77
N ILE A 58 -15.63 24.83 1.51
CA ILE A 58 -14.67 25.36 0.52
C ILE A 58 -15.28 25.27 -0.88
N ARG A 59 -15.89 24.12 -1.23
CA ARG A 59 -16.56 23.91 -2.52
C ARG A 59 -17.77 24.82 -2.72
N SER A 60 -18.58 25.03 -1.68
CA SER A 60 -19.69 25.99 -1.73
C SER A 60 -19.18 27.39 -2.04
N ASN A 61 -18.10 27.83 -1.39
CA ASN A 61 -17.51 29.14 -1.65
C ASN A 61 -16.88 29.23 -3.05
N LEU A 62 -16.20 28.17 -3.53
CA LEU A 62 -15.70 28.10 -4.91
C LEU A 62 -16.82 28.16 -5.95
N ALA A 63 -17.95 27.48 -5.73
CA ALA A 63 -19.10 27.56 -6.63
C ALA A 63 -19.69 28.98 -6.67
N ILE A 64 -19.66 29.70 -5.54
CA ILE A 64 -20.04 31.12 -5.53
C ILE A 64 -19.03 31.91 -6.37
N LEU A 65 -17.71 31.69 -6.24
CA LEU A 65 -16.66 32.33 -7.06
C LEU A 65 -16.84 32.08 -8.56
N GLU A 66 -17.16 30.84 -8.96
CA GLU A 66 -17.43 30.47 -10.35
C GLU A 66 -18.63 31.24 -10.94
N SER A 67 -19.65 31.51 -10.13
CA SER A 67 -20.86 32.23 -10.55
C SER A 67 -20.69 33.75 -10.73
N PHE A 68 -19.53 34.32 -10.39
CA PHE A 68 -19.29 35.76 -10.54
C PHE A 68 -19.18 36.14 -12.03
N SER A 69 -20.12 36.97 -12.49
CA SER A 69 -20.06 37.61 -13.81
C SER A 69 -20.24 39.14 -13.68
N GLY A 70 -19.18 39.90 -13.94
CA GLY A 70 -19.18 41.32 -14.31
C GLY A 70 -19.52 42.39 -13.26
N ASP A 71 -20.60 42.25 -12.48
CA ASP A 71 -21.24 43.40 -11.79
C ASP A 71 -21.15 43.39 -10.25
N ILE A 72 -20.32 42.52 -9.66
CA ILE A 72 -20.33 42.30 -8.21
C ILE A 72 -19.25 43.15 -7.51
N SER A 73 -19.61 43.71 -6.35
CA SER A 73 -18.70 44.43 -5.46
C SER A 73 -17.41 43.64 -5.22
N THR A 74 -16.27 44.26 -5.55
CA THR A 74 -14.90 43.78 -5.31
C THR A 74 -14.70 43.30 -3.87
N GLU A 75 -15.38 43.93 -2.91
CA GLU A 75 -15.33 43.57 -1.48
C GLU A 75 -15.92 42.18 -1.20
N LYS A 76 -17.02 41.82 -1.88
CA LYS A 76 -17.64 40.48 -1.71
C LYS A 76 -16.74 39.39 -2.30
N PHE A 77 -16.13 39.66 -3.47
CA PHE A 77 -15.18 38.74 -4.09
C PHE A 77 -13.97 38.51 -3.18
N ALA A 78 -13.32 39.60 -2.73
CA ALA A 78 -12.17 39.53 -1.83
C ALA A 78 -12.48 38.75 -0.54
N ARG A 79 -13.67 38.97 0.06
CA ARG A 79 -14.10 38.22 1.25
C ARG A 79 -14.22 36.72 0.99
N ILE A 80 -14.83 36.32 -0.13
CA ILE A 80 -15.00 34.89 -0.45
C ILE A 80 -13.64 34.24 -0.77
N VAL A 81 -12.77 34.93 -1.51
CA VAL A 81 -11.39 34.46 -1.76
C VAL A 81 -10.65 34.24 -0.44
N ALA A 82 -10.71 35.20 0.48
CA ALA A 82 -10.09 35.07 1.81
C ALA A 82 -10.67 33.89 2.61
N GLU A 83 -11.99 33.66 2.54
CA GLU A 83 -12.62 32.50 3.19
C GLU A 83 -12.17 31.16 2.58
N VAL A 84 -12.04 31.07 1.25
CA VAL A 84 -11.54 29.88 0.54
C VAL A 84 -10.08 29.62 0.92
N GLN A 85 -9.22 30.65 0.87
CA GLN A 85 -7.81 30.56 1.25
C GLN A 85 -7.65 30.12 2.70
N SER A 86 -8.39 30.71 3.64
CA SER A 86 -8.37 30.28 5.04
C SER A 86 -8.83 28.82 5.22
N GLY A 87 -9.80 28.36 4.40
CA GLY A 87 -10.21 26.96 4.36
C GLY A 87 -9.11 26.02 3.88
N ILE A 88 -8.43 26.40 2.79
CA ILE A 88 -7.28 25.69 2.20
C ILE A 88 -6.13 25.59 3.22
N GLU A 89 -5.79 26.68 3.92
CA GLU A 89 -4.74 26.69 4.94
C GLU A 89 -5.05 25.74 6.10
N LYS A 90 -6.32 25.71 6.55
CA LYS A 90 -6.76 24.76 7.58
C LYS A 90 -6.66 23.31 7.09
N TRP A 91 -6.97 23.06 5.82
CA TRP A 91 -6.84 21.73 5.24
C TRP A 91 -5.38 21.30 5.14
N HIS A 92 -4.50 22.18 4.66
CA HIS A 92 -3.05 21.96 4.69
C HIS A 92 -2.54 21.63 6.09
N ALA A 93 -2.95 22.41 7.10
CA ALA A 93 -2.55 22.16 8.49
C ALA A 93 -3.04 20.80 9.01
N ALA A 94 -4.29 20.42 8.68
CA ALA A 94 -4.83 19.11 9.05
C ALA A 94 -4.07 17.95 8.38
N LEU A 95 -3.77 18.06 7.09
CA LEU A 95 -2.97 17.04 6.38
C LEU A 95 -1.54 16.99 6.89
N ALA A 96 -0.92 18.14 7.15
CA ALA A 96 0.42 18.21 7.71
C ALA A 96 0.52 17.53 9.08
N SER A 97 -0.48 17.71 9.94
CA SER A 97 -0.53 17.05 11.25
C SER A 97 -0.69 15.53 11.13
N ARG A 98 -1.47 15.05 10.16
CA ARG A 98 -1.62 13.61 9.90
C ARG A 98 -0.34 13.00 9.33
N ASP A 99 0.30 13.72 8.41
CA ASP A 99 1.54 13.30 7.76
C ASP A 99 2.74 13.21 8.72
N GLU A 100 2.68 13.81 9.92
CA GLU A 100 3.72 13.66 10.97
C GLU A 100 3.90 12.21 11.43
N PHE A 101 2.85 11.38 11.35
CA PHE A 101 2.91 9.95 11.72
C PHE A 101 3.31 9.05 10.55
N LEU A 102 3.36 9.59 9.34
CA LEU A 102 3.70 8.85 8.13
C LEU A 102 5.12 9.19 7.72
N HIS A 103 6.08 8.27 7.82
CA HIS A 103 7.41 8.49 7.27
C HIS A 103 7.49 8.26 5.76
N ALA A 104 8.55 8.78 5.12
CA ALA A 104 8.80 8.58 3.68
C ALA A 104 8.83 7.10 3.24
N TYR A 105 9.22 6.17 4.14
CA TYR A 105 9.22 4.73 3.81
C TYR A 105 7.80 4.15 3.69
N HIS A 106 6.82 4.61 4.47
CA HIS A 106 5.42 4.17 4.34
C HIS A 106 4.87 4.52 2.96
N LEU A 107 5.13 5.74 2.49
CA LEU A 107 4.72 6.19 1.18
C LEU A 107 5.40 5.39 0.07
N ARG A 108 6.71 5.12 0.23
CA ARG A 108 7.46 4.31 -0.72
C ARG A 108 6.86 2.91 -0.85
N GLN A 109 6.68 2.24 0.29
CA GLN A 109 6.10 0.90 0.34
C GLN A 109 4.70 0.85 -0.27
N TYR A 110 3.85 1.83 0.07
CA TYR A 110 2.52 1.94 -0.54
C TYR A 110 2.61 2.05 -2.06
N CYS A 111 3.50 2.91 -2.56
CA CYS A 111 3.68 3.10 -4.00
C CYS A 111 4.21 1.86 -4.71
N ASP A 112 5.13 1.12 -4.07
CA ASP A 112 5.67 -0.12 -4.62
C ASP A 112 4.61 -1.24 -4.63
N GLU A 113 3.78 -1.36 -3.60
CA GLU A 113 2.68 -2.34 -3.52
C GLU A 113 1.57 -2.07 -4.55
N GLN A 114 1.21 -0.80 -4.76
CA GLN A 114 0.18 -0.45 -5.74
C GLN A 114 0.68 -0.54 -7.19
N GLY A 115 2.00 -0.52 -7.41
CA GLY A 115 2.62 -0.61 -8.72
C GLY A 115 2.13 0.47 -9.69
N PRO A 116 1.84 0.14 -10.97
CA PRO A 116 1.46 1.11 -12.00
C PRO A 116 0.05 1.69 -11.84
N THR A 117 -0.71 1.32 -10.79
CA THR A 117 -2.08 1.78 -10.60
C THR A 117 -2.19 3.23 -10.12
N ILE A 118 -1.13 3.77 -9.52
CA ILE A 118 -1.11 5.15 -9.03
C ILE A 118 -0.96 6.10 -10.22
N LYS A 119 -1.97 6.95 -10.42
CA LYS A 119 -2.02 7.91 -11.51
C LYS A 119 -1.00 9.04 -11.31
N PRO A 120 -0.39 9.59 -12.37
CA PRO A 120 0.56 10.71 -12.28
C PRO A 120 0.02 11.94 -11.53
N ILE A 121 -1.29 12.20 -11.60
CA ILE A 121 -1.94 13.30 -10.86
C ILE A 121 -1.73 13.20 -9.34
N VAL A 122 -1.64 11.98 -8.79
CA VAL A 122 -1.36 11.76 -7.37
C VAL A 122 0.05 12.22 -7.01
N TYR A 123 1.04 11.85 -7.83
CA TYR A 123 2.42 12.28 -7.61
C TYR A 123 2.59 13.78 -7.80
N SER A 124 1.88 14.39 -8.75
CA SER A 124 1.85 15.85 -8.93
C SER A 124 1.31 16.55 -7.67
N ALA A 125 0.15 16.12 -7.17
CA ALA A 125 -0.47 16.69 -5.97
C ALA A 125 0.41 16.51 -4.72
N LEU A 126 1.01 15.33 -4.52
CA LEU A 126 1.96 15.08 -3.43
C LEU A 126 3.21 15.96 -3.55
N THR A 127 3.75 16.11 -4.76
CA THR A 127 4.93 16.96 -5.00
C THR A 127 4.63 18.41 -4.63
N ARG A 128 3.48 18.95 -5.05
CA ARG A 128 3.02 20.30 -4.68
C ARG A 128 2.88 20.45 -3.17
N PHE A 129 2.19 19.50 -2.53
CA PHE A 129 1.98 19.49 -1.08
C PHE A 129 3.30 19.51 -0.30
N TYR A 130 4.22 18.59 -0.59
CA TYR A 130 5.49 18.51 0.13
C TYR A 130 6.46 19.64 -0.18
N LYS A 131 6.42 20.21 -1.39
CA LYS A 131 7.19 21.42 -1.73
C LYS A 131 6.76 22.61 -0.88
N ASN A 132 5.46 22.76 -0.63
CA ASN A 132 4.91 23.90 0.09
C ASN A 132 4.95 23.75 1.61
N ARG A 133 5.30 22.57 2.13
CA ARG A 133 5.56 22.35 3.56
C ARG A 133 6.83 23.09 4.01
N LYS A 134 6.89 23.37 5.31
CA LYS A 134 8.13 23.85 5.95
C LYS A 134 9.22 22.80 5.67
N PRO A 135 10.42 23.21 5.24
CA PRO A 135 11.49 22.27 4.93
C PRO A 135 11.88 21.53 6.21
N ASP A 136 11.53 20.25 6.26
CA ASP A 136 12.03 19.28 7.21
C ASP A 136 12.59 18.06 6.45
N GLN A 137 13.36 17.22 7.13
CA GLN A 137 14.08 16.13 6.47
C GLN A 137 13.16 15.05 5.89
N ASP A 138 12.01 14.82 6.52
CA ASP A 138 11.08 13.77 6.13
C ASP A 138 10.18 14.25 4.98
N ALA A 139 9.64 15.47 5.07
CA ALA A 139 8.96 16.17 3.98
C ALA A 139 9.84 16.29 2.73
N GLN A 140 11.14 16.60 2.89
CA GLN A 140 12.08 16.62 1.77
C GLN A 140 12.25 15.21 1.15
N SER A 141 12.27 14.15 1.96
CA SER A 141 12.37 12.77 1.46
C SER A 141 11.10 12.32 0.74
N LYS A 142 9.93 12.77 1.20
CA LYS A 142 8.63 12.52 0.56
C LYS A 142 8.47 13.33 -0.74
N PHE A 143 8.94 14.57 -0.75
CA PHE A 143 9.06 15.37 -1.98
C PHE A 143 9.98 14.67 -2.99
N ASP A 144 11.17 14.24 -2.57
CA ASP A 144 12.12 13.51 -3.42
C ASP A 144 11.49 12.24 -4.03
N LEU A 145 10.77 11.46 -3.22
CA LEU A 145 10.04 10.28 -3.66
C LEU A 145 8.96 10.62 -4.70
N SER A 146 8.08 11.57 -4.38
CA SER A 146 6.93 11.92 -5.22
C SER A 146 7.37 12.52 -6.56
N ILE A 147 8.34 13.43 -6.56
CA ILE A 147 8.83 14.03 -7.80
C ILE A 147 9.62 13.04 -8.66
N THR A 148 10.40 12.14 -8.05
CA THR A 148 11.08 11.06 -8.79
C THR A 148 10.05 10.12 -9.44
N ARG A 149 8.95 9.81 -8.74
CA ARG A 149 7.87 8.98 -9.29
C ARG A 149 7.09 9.67 -10.40
N LEU A 150 6.87 10.98 -10.29
CA LEU A 150 6.17 11.76 -11.31
C LEU A 150 6.87 11.69 -12.67
N PHE A 151 8.20 11.69 -12.68
CA PHE A 151 9.02 11.73 -13.89
C PHE A 151 9.71 10.40 -14.24
N SER A 152 9.29 9.29 -13.63
CA SER A 152 9.77 7.95 -13.96
C SER A 152 8.65 6.98 -14.30
N LYS A 153 8.99 5.99 -15.12
CA LYS A 153 8.16 4.81 -15.37
C LYS A 153 8.90 3.56 -14.91
N SER A 154 8.14 2.52 -14.58
CA SER A 154 8.66 1.21 -14.20
C SER A 154 8.25 0.19 -15.26
N PRO A 155 8.94 0.13 -16.41
CA PRO A 155 8.55 -0.78 -17.49
C PRO A 155 8.67 -2.26 -17.07
N ASP A 156 9.62 -2.54 -16.19
CA ASP A 156 9.86 -3.85 -15.60
C ASP A 156 10.28 -3.65 -14.14
N PRO A 157 9.34 -3.66 -13.18
CA PRO A 157 9.68 -3.57 -11.76
C PRO A 157 10.75 -4.62 -11.40
N PRO A 158 11.83 -4.21 -10.71
CA PRO A 158 11.98 -2.99 -9.94
C PRO A 158 12.71 -1.83 -10.67
N TYR A 159 13.08 -2.00 -11.94
CA TYR A 159 13.85 -1.02 -12.70
C TYR A 159 12.99 0.17 -13.13
N ARG A 160 13.63 1.34 -13.14
CA ARG A 160 12.99 2.60 -13.55
C ARG A 160 13.74 3.28 -14.68
N GLU A 161 12.97 3.94 -15.52
CA GLU A 161 13.46 4.78 -16.59
C GLU A 161 12.93 6.20 -16.41
N ILE A 162 13.79 7.19 -16.66
CA ILE A 162 13.37 8.59 -16.74
C ILE A 162 12.54 8.75 -18.02
N LEU A 163 11.47 9.56 -17.96
CA LEU A 163 10.57 9.75 -19.10
C LEU A 163 11.14 10.67 -20.21
N ILE A 164 12.06 11.56 -19.86
CA ILE A 164 12.56 12.67 -20.67
C ILE A 164 14.03 12.96 -20.33
N GLU A 165 14.73 13.67 -21.20
CA GLU A 165 16.11 14.10 -20.95
C GLU A 165 16.19 15.14 -19.82
N ARG A 166 17.35 15.25 -19.18
CA ARG A 166 17.52 16.13 -18.00
C ARG A 166 17.21 17.60 -18.32
N GLU A 167 17.62 18.10 -19.47
CA GLU A 167 17.35 19.50 -19.86
C GLU A 167 15.85 19.77 -19.95
N ASP A 168 15.09 18.87 -20.58
CA ASP A 168 13.64 18.97 -20.68
C ASP A 168 12.97 18.78 -19.30
N LEU A 169 13.55 17.94 -18.44
CA LEU A 169 13.09 17.74 -17.07
C LEU A 169 13.19 19.01 -16.24
N VAL A 170 14.28 19.78 -16.38
CA VAL A 170 14.44 21.08 -15.72
C VAL A 170 13.34 22.05 -16.15
N ASP A 171 13.07 22.15 -17.45
CA ASP A 171 12.06 23.05 -17.98
C ASP A 171 10.64 22.64 -17.54
N GLN A 172 10.33 21.34 -17.51
CA GLN A 172 9.04 20.84 -17.03
C GLN A 172 8.85 21.06 -15.53
N ILE A 173 9.86 20.78 -14.71
CA ILE A 173 9.80 21.04 -13.26
C ILE A 173 9.66 22.55 -13.00
N ALA A 174 10.38 23.39 -13.75
CA ALA A 174 10.26 24.84 -13.63
C ALA A 174 8.85 25.33 -13.98
N ALA A 175 8.28 24.87 -15.10
CA ALA A 175 6.91 25.22 -15.50
C ALA A 175 5.87 24.75 -14.48
N LEU A 176 6.07 23.56 -13.92
CA LEU A 176 5.21 22.98 -12.89
C LEU A 176 5.30 23.78 -11.58
N PHE A 177 6.48 24.21 -11.12
CA PHE A 177 6.62 25.09 -9.95
C PHE A 177 6.08 26.50 -10.20
N GLU A 178 6.28 27.06 -11.39
CA GLU A 178 5.73 28.35 -11.80
C GLU A 178 4.20 28.34 -11.81
N SER A 179 3.57 27.22 -12.17
CA SER A 179 2.11 27.06 -12.10
C SER A 179 1.56 27.00 -10.67
N TRP A 180 2.39 26.71 -9.68
CA TRP A 180 1.97 26.55 -8.28
C TRP A 180 2.26 27.77 -7.41
N ASP A 181 3.32 28.52 -7.72
CA ASP A 181 3.72 29.71 -6.97
C ASP A 181 3.59 30.96 -7.85
N ALA A 182 2.67 31.86 -7.49
CA ALA A 182 2.57 33.18 -8.12
C ALA A 182 3.86 34.03 -7.97
N GLU A 183 4.69 33.71 -6.97
CA GLU A 183 5.97 34.39 -6.67
C GLU A 183 7.20 33.58 -7.11
N ALA A 184 7.03 32.57 -7.96
CA ALA A 184 8.14 31.71 -8.37
C ALA A 184 9.34 32.56 -8.80
N PRO A 185 10.52 32.41 -8.14
CA PRO A 185 11.67 33.22 -8.45
C PRO A 185 12.00 33.06 -9.93
N SER A 186 12.11 34.18 -10.64
CA SER A 186 12.48 34.22 -12.06
C SER A 186 13.62 33.24 -12.34
N LYS A 187 13.60 32.55 -13.50
CA LYS A 187 14.52 31.48 -14.00
C LYS A 187 16.04 31.76 -13.96
N LYS A 188 16.52 32.70 -13.16
CA LYS A 188 17.93 32.99 -12.93
C LYS A 188 18.58 31.81 -12.21
N ARG A 189 19.24 30.97 -13.00
CA ARG A 189 20.17 29.93 -12.54
C ARG A 189 21.13 30.51 -11.51
N SER A 190 21.09 29.97 -10.30
CA SER A 190 22.09 30.30 -9.29
C SER A 190 23.39 29.57 -9.62
N SER A 191 24.55 30.21 -9.42
CA SER A 191 25.86 29.55 -9.58
C SER A 191 26.06 28.35 -8.64
N HIS A 192 25.24 28.24 -7.59
CA HIS A 192 25.28 27.14 -6.64
C HIS A 192 24.60 25.89 -7.19
N SER A 193 23.57 26.03 -8.04
CA SER A 193 22.81 24.91 -8.60
C SER A 193 23.72 23.98 -9.43
N SER A 194 24.63 24.54 -10.24
CA SER A 194 25.56 23.75 -11.05
C SER A 194 26.55 22.93 -10.22
N LEU A 195 27.01 23.44 -9.07
CA LEU A 195 27.91 22.71 -8.18
C LEU A 195 27.18 21.55 -7.47
N VAL A 196 25.92 21.78 -7.08
CA VAL A 196 25.08 20.75 -6.47
C VAL A 196 24.74 19.64 -7.47
N SER A 197 24.34 19.99 -8.70
CA SER A 197 24.08 19.02 -9.76
C SER A 197 25.33 18.20 -10.09
N ALA A 198 26.50 18.84 -10.21
CA ALA A 198 27.76 18.12 -10.43
C ALA A 198 28.09 17.13 -9.30
N LYS A 199 27.74 17.46 -8.05
CA LYS A 199 27.93 16.55 -6.91
C LYS A 199 26.97 15.36 -6.94
N LEU A 200 25.73 15.55 -7.42
CA LEU A 200 24.79 14.45 -7.67
C LEU A 200 25.29 13.54 -8.81
N ASP A 201 25.91 14.12 -9.84
CA ASP A 201 26.56 13.36 -10.91
C ASP A 201 27.78 12.56 -10.44
N ASP A 202 28.51 13.05 -9.43
CA ASP A 202 29.56 12.28 -8.76
C ASP A 202 28.97 11.03 -8.08
N PHE A 203 27.89 11.16 -7.32
CA PHE A 203 27.21 10.03 -6.67
C PHE A 203 26.68 9.01 -7.69
N GLN A 204 26.12 9.50 -8.80
CA GLN A 204 25.68 8.64 -9.91
C GLN A 204 26.85 7.85 -10.50
N ARG A 205 27.97 8.52 -10.82
CA ARG A 205 29.17 7.86 -11.36
C ARG A 205 29.77 6.86 -10.39
N GLU A 206 29.79 7.20 -9.11
CA GLU A 206 30.21 6.30 -8.05
C GLU A 206 29.33 5.04 -8.04
N ALA A 207 28.01 5.19 -8.01
CA ALA A 207 27.07 4.07 -8.04
C ALA A 207 27.32 3.15 -9.24
N LEU A 208 27.45 3.72 -10.44
CA LEU A 208 27.70 2.97 -11.67
C LEU A 208 29.05 2.24 -11.69
N SER A 209 30.00 2.63 -10.84
CA SER A 209 31.32 2.00 -10.73
C SER A 209 31.37 0.80 -9.78
N LEU A 210 30.35 0.65 -8.92
CA LEU A 210 30.25 -0.45 -7.96
C LEU A 210 29.99 -1.77 -8.68
N LYS A 211 30.78 -2.80 -8.34
CA LYS A 211 30.74 -4.10 -9.02
C LYS A 211 29.88 -5.13 -8.31
N ASP A 212 29.82 -5.04 -6.99
CA ASP A 212 29.12 -6.00 -6.14
C ASP A 212 28.47 -5.31 -4.93
N TYR A 213 27.69 -6.10 -4.19
CA TYR A 213 26.95 -5.63 -3.03
C TYR A 213 27.88 -5.23 -1.87
N GLN A 214 29.07 -5.83 -1.76
CA GLN A 214 30.02 -5.52 -0.71
C GLN A 214 30.66 -4.14 -0.93
N GLU A 215 31.07 -3.83 -2.16
CA GLU A 215 31.56 -2.50 -2.54
C GLU A 215 30.47 -1.43 -2.28
N LEU A 216 29.22 -1.72 -2.61
CA LEU A 216 28.09 -0.84 -2.32
C LEU A 216 27.97 -0.53 -0.82
N PHE A 217 28.01 -1.56 0.02
CA PHE A 217 27.93 -1.38 1.47
C PHE A 217 29.11 -0.57 2.01
N GLN A 218 30.35 -0.93 1.60
CA GLN A 218 31.57 -0.25 2.04
C GLN A 218 31.65 1.21 1.59
N SER A 219 31.02 1.55 0.46
CA SER A 219 31.01 2.92 -0.05
C SER A 219 30.17 3.88 0.81
N ASP A 220 29.27 3.37 1.65
CA ASP A 220 28.31 4.17 2.41
C ASP A 220 27.55 5.18 1.52
N LEU A 221 27.30 4.79 0.25
CA LEU A 221 26.77 5.69 -0.78
C LEU A 221 25.41 6.26 -0.40
N PHE A 222 24.52 5.43 0.15
CA PHE A 222 23.16 5.84 0.47
C PHE A 222 23.10 6.87 1.60
N ASP A 223 23.87 6.69 2.67
CA ASP A 223 23.85 7.64 3.79
C ASP A 223 24.57 8.94 3.43
N ARG A 224 25.67 8.88 2.69
CA ARG A 224 26.32 10.09 2.15
C ARG A 224 25.40 10.86 1.20
N LEU A 225 24.71 10.18 0.28
CA LEU A 225 23.74 10.80 -0.62
C LEU A 225 22.57 11.40 0.15
N ARG A 226 22.01 10.66 1.11
CA ARG A 226 20.89 11.11 1.96
C ARG A 226 21.28 12.33 2.79
N GLU A 227 22.45 12.30 3.44
CA GLU A 227 22.95 13.43 4.22
C GLU A 227 23.24 14.65 3.34
N PHE A 228 23.83 14.43 2.15
CA PHE A 228 24.03 15.49 1.17
C PHE A 228 22.72 16.15 0.78
N LYS A 229 21.69 15.37 0.42
CA LYS A 229 20.36 15.90 0.10
C LYS A 229 19.77 16.69 1.27
N ARG A 230 19.78 16.14 2.49
CA ARG A 230 19.27 16.81 3.69
C ARG A 230 19.91 18.18 3.94
N LYS A 231 21.21 18.33 3.66
CA LYS A 231 21.95 19.59 3.81
C LYS A 231 21.52 20.68 2.81
N LEU A 232 20.84 20.33 1.71
CA LEU A 232 20.37 21.29 0.71
C LEU A 232 19.17 22.11 1.21
N GLY A 233 18.33 21.54 2.10
CA GLY A 233 17.14 22.23 2.62
C GLY A 233 16.24 22.77 1.51
N SER A 234 15.92 24.06 1.55
CA SER A 234 15.07 24.71 0.54
C SER A 234 15.70 24.77 -0.87
N LEU A 235 17.03 24.70 -0.99
CA LEU A 235 17.69 24.64 -2.30
C LEU A 235 17.31 23.37 -3.07
N TYR A 236 16.90 22.32 -2.38
CA TYR A 236 16.49 21.06 -3.01
C TYR A 236 15.33 21.21 -3.98
N SER A 237 14.44 22.19 -3.73
CA SER A 237 13.27 22.47 -4.56
C SER A 237 13.59 23.38 -5.76
N GLN A 238 14.86 23.62 -6.09
CA GLN A 238 15.22 24.28 -7.35
C GLN A 238 15.10 23.29 -8.52
N PRO A 239 14.52 23.66 -9.68
CA PRO A 239 14.32 22.75 -10.80
C PRO A 239 15.57 22.00 -11.25
N GLU A 240 16.72 22.69 -11.36
CA GLU A 240 17.99 22.08 -11.76
C GLU A 240 18.51 21.04 -10.76
N ILE A 241 18.31 21.28 -9.46
CA ILE A 241 18.75 20.38 -8.39
C ILE A 241 17.80 19.18 -8.31
N ALA A 242 16.49 19.41 -8.39
CA ALA A 242 15.49 18.35 -8.40
C ALA A 242 15.68 17.40 -9.59
N ALA A 243 15.88 17.93 -10.81
CA ALA A 243 16.14 17.12 -12.00
C ALA A 243 17.40 16.24 -11.84
N ALA A 244 18.52 16.83 -11.39
CA ALA A 244 19.74 16.06 -11.13
C ALA A 244 19.56 14.99 -10.03
N ALA A 245 18.72 15.27 -9.03
CA ALA A 245 18.46 14.33 -7.96
C ALA A 245 17.56 13.16 -8.40
N ILE A 246 16.60 13.41 -9.30
CA ILE A 246 15.77 12.37 -9.94
C ILE A 246 16.65 11.41 -10.72
N ASP A 247 17.56 11.92 -11.56
CA ASP A 247 18.50 11.10 -12.32
C ASP A 247 19.39 10.25 -11.41
N CYS A 248 19.96 10.90 -10.38
CA CYS A 248 20.78 10.22 -9.39
C CYS A 248 19.99 9.12 -8.67
N ASN A 249 18.75 9.37 -8.26
CA ASN A 249 17.91 8.38 -7.59
C ASN A 249 17.62 7.16 -8.45
N ILE A 250 17.27 7.39 -9.72
CA ILE A 250 16.94 6.31 -10.66
C ILE A 250 18.19 5.49 -10.96
N ALA A 251 19.32 6.14 -11.21
CA ALA A 251 20.59 5.44 -11.45
C ALA A 251 21.05 4.62 -10.24
N VAL A 252 21.07 5.23 -9.04
CA VAL A 252 21.45 4.54 -7.79
C VAL A 252 20.49 3.40 -7.48
N GLY A 253 19.17 3.62 -7.60
CA GLY A 253 18.16 2.59 -7.38
C GLY A 253 18.30 1.41 -8.34
N ASN A 254 18.52 1.67 -9.63
CA ASN A 254 18.73 0.62 -10.63
C ASN A 254 20.02 -0.19 -10.38
N VAL A 255 21.11 0.49 -10.00
CA VAL A 255 22.36 -0.19 -9.60
C VAL A 255 22.10 -1.07 -8.39
N PHE A 256 21.43 -0.55 -7.35
CA PHE A 256 21.09 -1.31 -6.15
C PHE A 256 20.31 -2.59 -6.49
N HIS A 257 19.24 -2.47 -7.27
CA HIS A 257 18.46 -3.63 -7.69
C HIS A 257 19.26 -4.64 -8.50
N LYS A 258 20.14 -4.17 -9.41
CA LYS A 258 21.02 -5.03 -10.18
C LYS A 258 22.01 -5.79 -9.28
N LEU A 259 22.65 -5.11 -8.33
CA LEU A 259 23.59 -5.70 -7.40
C LEU A 259 22.90 -6.69 -6.46
N LEU A 260 21.70 -6.35 -5.97
CA LEU A 260 20.87 -7.23 -5.15
C LEU A 260 20.43 -8.48 -5.92
N ALA A 261 19.97 -8.33 -7.16
CA ALA A 261 19.63 -9.47 -8.02
C ALA A 261 20.83 -10.38 -8.29
N SER A 262 22.02 -9.80 -8.49
CA SER A 262 23.26 -10.57 -8.63
C SER A 262 23.61 -11.32 -7.34
N ALA A 263 23.52 -10.66 -6.18
CA ALA A 263 23.78 -11.27 -4.87
C ALA A 263 22.81 -12.43 -4.60
N ASN A 264 21.51 -12.23 -4.87
CA ASN A 264 20.49 -13.26 -4.73
C ASN A 264 20.76 -14.46 -5.64
N LYS A 265 21.16 -14.21 -6.89
CA LYS A 265 21.50 -15.28 -7.82
C LYS A 265 22.67 -16.10 -7.28
N THR A 266 23.73 -15.46 -6.82
CA THR A 266 24.90 -16.14 -6.23
C THR A 266 24.53 -16.94 -4.98
N ILE A 267 23.60 -16.44 -4.15
CA ILE A 267 23.15 -17.17 -2.96
C ILE A 267 22.28 -18.35 -3.37
N ASN A 268 21.33 -18.19 -4.29
CA ASN A 268 20.46 -19.28 -4.74
C ASN A 268 21.24 -20.40 -5.44
N GLU A 269 22.27 -20.06 -6.23
CA GLU A 269 23.19 -21.04 -6.82
C GLU A 269 23.94 -21.87 -5.77
N LYS A 270 24.15 -21.34 -4.57
CA LYS A 270 24.87 -22.02 -3.47
C LYS A 270 23.96 -22.75 -2.50
N VAL A 271 22.74 -22.27 -2.30
CA VAL A 271 21.81 -22.83 -1.30
C VAL A 271 20.88 -23.88 -1.89
N ASN A 272 20.81 -24.00 -3.23
CA ASN A 272 19.90 -24.91 -3.95
C ASN A 272 18.43 -24.74 -3.54
N GLU A 273 18.05 -23.58 -2.99
CA GLU A 273 16.70 -23.26 -2.56
C GLU A 273 16.29 -21.92 -3.18
N GLY A 274 15.03 -21.83 -3.61
CA GLY A 274 14.44 -20.64 -4.25
C GLY A 274 14.21 -19.48 -3.28
N VAL A 275 15.25 -19.10 -2.53
CA VAL A 275 15.20 -18.03 -1.54
C VAL A 275 15.12 -16.68 -2.26
N ASP A 276 14.05 -15.94 -2.01
CA ASP A 276 13.88 -14.58 -2.52
C ASP A 276 14.37 -13.55 -1.50
N LEU A 277 15.70 -13.42 -1.41
CA LEU A 277 16.35 -12.45 -0.55
C LEU A 277 15.96 -11.00 -0.90
N ALA A 278 15.70 -10.68 -2.18
CA ALA A 278 15.28 -9.33 -2.57
C ALA A 278 13.89 -9.03 -2.00
N GLY A 279 12.97 -9.98 -2.10
CA GLY A 279 11.68 -9.91 -1.44
C GLY A 279 11.82 -9.69 0.07
N ALA A 280 12.73 -10.41 0.73
CA ALA A 280 12.99 -10.25 2.16
C ALA A 280 13.61 -8.89 2.53
N PHE A 281 14.53 -8.35 1.71
CA PHE A 281 15.14 -7.04 1.96
C PHE A 281 14.21 -5.86 1.68
N VAL A 282 13.24 -6.03 0.76
CA VAL A 282 12.24 -5.00 0.43
C VAL A 282 11.07 -5.03 1.42
N ASP A 283 10.80 -6.17 2.05
CA ASP A 283 9.82 -6.32 3.12
C ASP A 283 10.38 -5.76 4.44
N ALA A 284 10.03 -4.52 4.77
CA ALA A 284 10.42 -3.88 6.04
C ALA A 284 9.63 -4.40 7.26
N SER A 285 8.84 -5.48 7.12
CA SER A 285 8.11 -6.05 8.23
C SER A 285 9.04 -6.85 9.15
N ARG A 286 8.72 -6.86 10.45
CA ARG A 286 9.43 -7.67 11.47
C ARG A 286 9.55 -9.16 11.10
N GLY A 287 8.66 -9.67 10.24
CA GLY A 287 8.72 -11.06 9.75
C GLY A 287 9.79 -11.32 8.69
N ALA A 288 10.26 -10.28 8.00
CA ALA A 288 11.36 -10.41 7.05
C ALA A 288 12.71 -10.54 7.75
N GLU A 289 12.91 -9.86 8.88
CA GLU A 289 14.09 -10.05 9.75
C GLU A 289 14.18 -11.48 10.28
N GLU A 290 13.04 -12.07 10.68
CA GLU A 290 12.95 -13.46 11.12
C GLU A 290 13.20 -14.45 9.98
N TYR A 291 12.62 -14.20 8.80
CA TYR A 291 12.85 -15.02 7.61
C TYR A 291 14.32 -14.98 7.15
N LEU A 292 14.93 -13.79 7.15
CA LEU A 292 16.36 -13.64 6.94
C LEU A 292 17.12 -14.48 7.96
N SER A 293 16.84 -14.31 9.26
CA SER A 293 17.49 -15.08 10.34
C SER A 293 17.35 -16.60 10.20
N GLU A 294 16.20 -17.10 9.72
CA GLU A 294 15.94 -18.52 9.43
C GLU A 294 16.83 -19.02 8.27
N ILE A 295 16.87 -18.28 7.16
CA ILE A 295 17.77 -18.55 6.02
C ILE A 295 19.22 -18.58 6.49
N LEU A 296 19.61 -17.67 7.40
CA LEU A 296 20.98 -17.61 7.93
C LEU A 296 21.31 -18.81 8.81
N GLY A 297 20.34 -19.28 9.60
CA GLY A 297 20.47 -20.49 10.39
C GLY A 297 20.72 -21.71 9.51
N ASP A 298 19.96 -21.84 8.42
CA ASP A 298 20.08 -22.94 7.47
C ASP A 298 21.41 -22.91 6.73
N LEU A 299 21.82 -21.72 6.25
CA LEU A 299 23.13 -21.47 5.65
C LEU A 299 24.30 -21.84 6.59
N ARG A 300 24.20 -21.52 7.88
CA ARG A 300 25.23 -21.90 8.87
C ARG A 300 25.27 -23.41 9.09
N SER A 301 24.11 -24.06 9.16
CA SER A 301 24.03 -25.50 9.42
C SER A 301 24.54 -26.37 8.27
N LYS A 302 24.29 -25.97 7.01
CA LYS A 302 24.62 -26.79 5.82
C LYS A 302 26.11 -26.83 5.45
N GLY A 303 26.91 -25.84 5.82
CA GLY A 303 28.32 -25.78 5.41
C GLY A 303 29.34 -26.15 6.50
N ALA A 304 28.97 -26.90 7.53
CA ALA A 304 29.96 -27.41 8.51
C ALA A 304 31.07 -28.29 7.87
N ASP A 305 30.88 -28.72 6.62
CA ASP A 305 31.82 -29.55 5.84
C ASP A 305 32.49 -28.81 4.66
N ALA A 306 32.42 -27.46 4.58
CA ALA A 306 32.86 -26.68 3.42
C ALA A 306 34.36 -26.29 3.44
N SER A 307 34.94 -25.96 2.27
CA SER A 307 36.37 -25.68 2.09
C SER A 307 36.80 -24.31 2.64
N GLU A 308 38.10 -24.09 2.81
CA GLU A 308 38.70 -22.82 3.29
C GLU A 308 38.32 -21.60 2.40
N ALA A 309 38.01 -21.82 1.11
CA ALA A 309 37.50 -20.78 0.22
C ALA A 309 36.04 -20.41 0.54
N ASP A 310 35.22 -21.39 0.93
CA ASP A 310 33.83 -21.21 1.34
C ASP A 310 33.74 -20.51 2.71
N GLU A 311 34.76 -20.66 3.55
CA GLU A 311 34.83 -20.04 4.87
C GLU A 311 35.07 -18.52 4.79
N LYS A 312 35.91 -18.07 3.86
CA LYS A 312 36.17 -16.64 3.61
C LYS A 312 34.97 -15.93 2.99
N GLU A 313 34.24 -16.62 2.13
CA GLU A 313 33.03 -16.09 1.50
C GLU A 313 31.83 -16.11 2.46
N ARG A 314 31.75 -17.11 3.35
CA ARG A 314 30.84 -17.12 4.50
C ARG A 314 31.09 -15.98 5.45
N ALA A 315 32.35 -15.68 5.77
CA ALA A 315 32.68 -14.51 6.58
C ALA A 315 32.19 -13.21 5.93
N SER A 316 32.26 -13.10 4.59
CA SER A 316 31.71 -11.95 3.86
C SER A 316 30.18 -11.89 3.91
N LEU A 317 29.48 -13.02 3.84
CA LEU A 317 28.02 -13.09 4.02
C LEU A 317 27.64 -12.72 5.46
N ASP A 318 28.29 -13.31 6.47
CA ASP A 318 28.06 -13.00 7.89
C ASP A 318 28.33 -11.51 8.20
N ASP A 319 29.32 -10.88 7.56
CA ASP A 319 29.54 -9.42 7.63
C ASP A 319 28.38 -8.65 7.02
N ILE A 320 27.97 -8.97 5.77
CA ILE A 320 26.84 -8.31 5.10
C ILE A 320 25.55 -8.43 5.94
N LEU A 321 25.35 -9.56 6.60
CA LEU A 321 24.14 -9.88 7.33
C LEU A 321 24.14 -9.33 8.77
N SER A 322 25.29 -9.32 9.46
CA SER A 322 25.43 -8.66 10.75
C SER A 322 25.17 -7.16 10.66
N LEU A 323 25.59 -6.53 9.57
CA LEU A 323 25.33 -5.11 9.29
C LEU A 323 23.85 -4.80 8.99
N VAL A 324 23.09 -5.79 8.50
CA VAL A 324 21.64 -5.67 8.23
C VAL A 324 20.83 -5.88 9.50
N CYS A 325 21.26 -6.78 10.38
CA CYS A 325 20.58 -7.08 11.65
C CYS A 325 20.92 -6.10 12.78
N GLU A 326 21.97 -5.29 12.64
CA GLU A 326 22.28 -4.19 13.58
C GLU A 326 21.39 -2.96 13.33
N SER A 327 20.10 -3.09 13.60
CA SER A 327 19.25 -1.95 13.96
C SER A 327 19.69 -1.43 15.34
N PRO A 328 19.62 -0.11 15.65
CA PRO A 328 20.10 0.42 16.92
C PRO A 328 19.22 -0.04 18.09
N ALA A 329 19.45 -1.25 18.59
CA ALA A 329 18.78 -1.81 19.74
C ALA A 329 19.49 -1.36 21.02
N THR A 330 18.74 -0.65 21.86
CA THR A 330 18.97 -0.56 23.30
C THR A 330 19.23 -1.95 23.87
N GLY A 331 20.36 -2.09 24.58
CA GLY A 331 21.02 -3.37 24.84
C GLY A 331 20.32 -4.38 25.75
N GLY A 332 20.80 -5.63 25.63
CA GLY A 332 20.48 -6.75 26.52
C GLY A 332 21.27 -8.00 26.14
N ARG A 333 22.53 -8.08 26.57
CA ARG A 333 23.45 -9.22 26.31
C ARG A 333 23.36 -10.23 27.46
N ARG A 334 22.80 -11.43 27.22
CA ARG A 334 23.15 -12.69 27.90
C ARG A 334 22.37 -13.86 27.28
N ASP A 335 23.11 -14.90 26.88
CA ASP A 335 22.77 -16.34 26.96
C ASP A 335 23.39 -17.09 25.79
N LYS A 336 24.63 -17.58 25.99
CA LYS A 336 25.34 -18.43 25.02
C LYS A 336 25.88 -19.75 25.61
N GLU A 337 25.43 -20.18 26.79
CA GLU A 337 26.03 -21.34 27.49
C GLU A 337 25.15 -22.60 27.63
N VAL A 338 23.93 -22.65 27.09
CA VAL A 338 23.05 -23.82 27.33
C VAL A 338 23.01 -24.83 26.17
N ARG A 339 23.49 -24.49 24.96
CA ARG A 339 23.22 -25.32 23.76
C ARG A 339 24.32 -26.33 23.38
N GLU A 340 25.48 -26.34 24.02
CA GLU A 340 26.62 -27.20 23.63
C GLU A 340 26.60 -28.64 24.18
N ASN A 341 25.69 -29.01 25.09
CA ASN A 341 25.75 -30.32 25.76
C ASN A 341 24.82 -31.43 25.21
N ALA A 342 24.09 -31.22 24.10
CA ALA A 342 23.09 -32.19 23.63
C ALA A 342 23.51 -33.06 22.42
N SER A 343 24.71 -32.88 21.86
CA SER A 343 25.11 -33.55 20.59
C SER A 343 26.29 -34.50 20.76
N LYS A 344 26.15 -35.56 21.56
CA LYS A 344 27.03 -36.74 21.51
C LYS A 344 26.29 -38.01 21.90
N THR A 345 25.69 -38.69 20.92
CA THR A 345 25.65 -40.15 20.82
C THR A 345 25.06 -40.53 19.47
N GLY A 346 25.85 -41.21 18.63
CA GLY A 346 25.38 -41.82 17.39
C GLY A 346 24.90 -43.25 17.60
N ASP A 347 24.00 -43.69 16.71
CA ASP A 347 23.94 -45.05 16.18
C ASP A 347 22.99 -45.04 14.98
N ALA A 348 23.55 -45.18 13.78
CA ALA A 348 22.81 -45.32 12.53
C ALA A 348 22.55 -46.82 12.25
N ASP A 349 21.47 -47.10 11.52
CA ASP A 349 21.00 -48.41 11.07
C ASP A 349 20.04 -49.19 12.01
N LYS A 350 18.82 -48.65 12.13
CA LYS A 350 17.60 -49.45 12.25
C LYS A 350 16.42 -48.70 11.62
N PRO A 351 15.56 -49.35 10.80
CA PRO A 351 14.34 -48.73 10.32
C PRO A 351 13.46 -48.37 11.53
N SER A 352 13.31 -47.08 11.77
CA SER A 352 12.58 -46.52 12.90
C SER A 352 11.10 -46.88 12.79
N SER A 353 10.56 -47.49 13.83
CA SER A 353 9.10 -47.53 14.04
C SER A 353 8.54 -46.11 13.98
N PRO A 354 7.34 -45.89 13.41
CA PRO A 354 6.75 -44.57 13.31
C PRO A 354 6.71 -43.93 14.70
N ALA A 355 7.36 -42.78 14.83
CA ALA A 355 7.39 -42.04 16.09
C ALA A 355 5.94 -41.81 16.58
N PRO A 356 5.67 -41.98 17.88
CA PRO A 356 4.33 -41.77 18.42
C PRO A 356 3.84 -40.37 18.03
N SER A 357 2.62 -40.30 17.47
CA SER A 357 2.02 -39.04 17.05
C SER A 357 1.96 -38.08 18.23
N LEU A 358 2.56 -36.90 18.09
CA LEU A 358 2.47 -35.84 19.10
C LEU A 358 1.00 -35.51 19.38
N PRO A 359 0.60 -35.29 20.65
CA PRO A 359 -0.75 -34.87 21.00
C PRO A 359 -1.05 -33.53 20.33
N THR A 360 -2.31 -33.27 19.92
CA THR A 360 -2.71 -32.01 19.24
C THR A 360 -2.40 -30.75 20.06
N ALA A 361 -2.19 -29.61 19.39
CA ALA A 361 -1.98 -28.30 20.02
C ALA A 361 -2.99 -28.02 21.15
N GLN A 362 -4.28 -28.25 20.88
CA GLN A 362 -5.34 -28.10 21.88
C GLN A 362 -5.12 -28.94 23.15
N LYS A 363 -4.66 -30.20 23.03
CA LYS A 363 -4.39 -31.06 24.18
C LYS A 363 -3.15 -30.60 24.96
N ARG A 364 -2.14 -30.07 24.27
CA ARG A 364 -0.93 -29.54 24.91
C ARG A 364 -1.24 -28.28 25.73
N LEU A 365 -2.25 -27.52 25.34
CA LEU A 365 -2.72 -26.31 26.03
C LEU A 365 -3.87 -26.56 27.03
N GLU A 366 -4.33 -27.79 27.21
CA GLU A 366 -5.44 -28.10 28.12
C GLU A 366 -5.20 -27.64 29.58
N PRO A 367 -4.01 -27.87 30.19
CA PRO A 367 -3.73 -27.37 31.55
C PRO A 367 -3.80 -25.84 31.64
N PHE A 368 -3.42 -25.17 30.56
CA PHE A 368 -3.43 -23.72 30.44
C PHE A 368 -4.87 -23.18 30.32
N PHE A 369 -5.69 -23.75 29.45
CA PHE A 369 -7.11 -23.38 29.33
C PHE A 369 -7.89 -23.64 30.63
N PHE A 370 -7.56 -24.73 31.33
CA PHE A 370 -8.13 -25.02 32.63
C PHE A 370 -7.81 -23.90 33.63
N SER A 371 -6.54 -23.45 33.69
CA SER A 371 -6.12 -22.34 34.55
C SER A 371 -6.82 -21.02 34.20
N LEU A 372 -6.91 -20.67 32.91
CA LEU A 372 -7.61 -19.44 32.46
C LEU A 372 -9.10 -19.42 32.81
N SER A 373 -9.74 -20.60 32.87
CA SER A 373 -11.17 -20.72 33.21
C SER A 373 -11.48 -20.58 34.70
N GLN A 374 -10.45 -20.63 35.57
CA GLN A 374 -10.65 -20.46 37.00
C GLN A 374 -10.98 -19.00 37.35
N PRO A 375 -11.78 -18.76 38.42
CA PRO A 375 -12.04 -17.40 38.91
C PRO A 375 -10.74 -16.65 39.23
N GLU A 376 -9.79 -17.34 39.86
CA GLU A 376 -8.43 -16.89 40.16
C GLU A 376 -7.43 -17.73 39.34
N PRO A 377 -6.99 -17.27 38.16
CA PRO A 377 -6.10 -18.04 37.31
C PRO A 377 -4.71 -18.20 37.96
N ASP A 378 -4.12 -19.38 37.83
CA ASP A 378 -2.76 -19.64 38.31
C ASP A 378 -1.75 -18.96 37.37
N PHE A 379 -1.30 -17.77 37.78
CA PHE A 379 -0.30 -16.97 37.07
C PHE A 379 1.00 -17.73 36.80
N SER A 380 1.39 -18.69 37.64
CA SER A 380 2.63 -19.44 37.45
C SER A 380 2.54 -20.37 36.25
N VAL A 381 1.41 -21.06 36.10
CA VAL A 381 1.11 -21.92 34.94
C VAL A 381 1.03 -21.06 33.69
N ILE A 382 0.28 -19.95 33.72
CA ILE A 382 0.11 -19.06 32.57
C ILE A 382 1.45 -18.49 32.10
N ARG A 383 2.25 -17.96 33.03
CA ARG A 383 3.57 -17.42 32.73
C ARG A 383 4.52 -18.48 32.17
N SER A 384 4.46 -19.71 32.68
CA SER A 384 5.30 -20.81 32.18
C SER A 384 4.98 -21.19 30.73
N HIS A 385 3.74 -20.99 30.28
CA HIS A 385 3.35 -21.19 28.89
C HIS A 385 3.73 -20.01 28.01
N VAL A 386 3.51 -18.77 28.47
CA VAL A 386 3.84 -17.55 27.71
C VAL A 386 5.34 -17.44 27.45
N ILE A 387 6.19 -17.81 28.43
CA ILE A 387 7.65 -17.81 28.26
C ILE A 387 8.14 -18.81 27.20
N ARG A 388 7.34 -19.83 26.84
CA ARG A 388 7.73 -20.80 25.80
C ARG A 388 7.73 -20.19 24.40
N PHE A 389 6.98 -19.11 24.20
CA PHE A 389 6.75 -18.47 22.92
C PHE A 389 7.37 -17.07 22.97
N PRO A 390 8.60 -16.89 22.43
CA PRO A 390 9.30 -15.60 22.46
C PRO A 390 8.45 -14.44 21.93
N GLU A 391 7.63 -14.70 20.93
CA GLU A 391 6.83 -13.72 20.20
C GLU A 391 5.66 -13.18 21.02
N VAL A 392 5.28 -13.83 22.12
CA VAL A 392 4.26 -13.31 23.07
C VAL A 392 4.83 -13.05 24.46
N SER A 393 6.15 -13.17 24.61
CA SER A 393 6.82 -12.96 25.90
C SER A 393 6.73 -11.51 26.40
N ASP A 394 6.55 -10.56 25.47
CA ASP A 394 6.35 -9.13 25.75
C ASP A 394 4.92 -8.80 26.22
N LEU A 395 3.97 -9.73 26.13
CA LEU A 395 2.60 -9.50 26.58
C LEU A 395 2.55 -9.29 28.10
N ASN A 396 2.05 -8.13 28.51
CA ASN A 396 1.79 -7.87 29.91
C ASN A 396 0.56 -8.67 30.38
N LEU A 397 0.80 -9.80 31.03
CA LEU A 397 -0.25 -10.72 31.49
C LEU A 397 -1.30 -10.08 32.41
N LYS A 398 -0.96 -8.97 33.07
CA LYS A 398 -1.93 -8.24 33.91
C LYS A 398 -3.05 -7.63 33.07
N ASP A 399 -2.77 -7.23 31.84
CA ASP A 399 -3.76 -6.64 30.94
C ASP A 399 -4.75 -7.71 30.42
N PHE A 400 -4.32 -8.96 30.33
CA PHE A 400 -5.18 -10.07 29.88
C PHE A 400 -5.96 -10.73 31.03
N ILE A 401 -5.33 -10.94 32.18
CA ILE A 401 -5.95 -11.66 33.31
C ILE A 401 -6.89 -10.75 34.11
N GLY A 402 -6.54 -9.45 34.20
CA GLY A 402 -7.35 -8.41 34.81
C GLY A 402 -7.53 -8.49 36.32
N ARG A 403 -8.52 -7.75 36.83
CA ARG A 403 -8.93 -7.73 38.23
C ARG A 403 -10.26 -8.48 38.36
N PRO A 404 -10.45 -9.32 39.38
CA PRO A 404 -11.66 -10.16 39.53
C PRO A 404 -12.99 -9.39 39.55
N GLU A 405 -12.96 -8.06 39.66
CA GLU A 405 -14.11 -7.16 39.67
C GLU A 405 -14.52 -6.66 38.26
N ASP A 406 -13.68 -6.83 37.23
CA ASP A 406 -13.95 -6.35 35.87
C ASP A 406 -14.73 -7.40 35.06
N PRO A 407 -15.98 -7.11 34.65
CA PRO A 407 -16.81 -8.06 33.90
C PRO A 407 -16.21 -8.45 32.54
N ASN A 408 -15.27 -7.65 32.00
CA ASN A 408 -14.63 -7.91 30.70
C ASN A 408 -13.45 -8.91 30.79
N ASP A 409 -13.03 -9.29 32.00
CA ASP A 409 -11.87 -10.17 32.20
C ASP A 409 -12.02 -11.53 31.55
N HIS A 410 -13.24 -12.07 31.51
CA HIS A 410 -13.49 -13.34 30.82
C HIS A 410 -13.17 -13.25 29.33
N LEU A 411 -13.48 -12.13 28.67
CA LEU A 411 -13.14 -11.94 27.26
C LEU A 411 -11.64 -11.83 27.08
N CYS A 412 -10.95 -11.00 27.86
CA CYS A 412 -9.49 -10.83 27.78
C CYS A 412 -8.73 -12.14 28.03
N ARG A 413 -9.19 -12.97 28.98
CA ARG A 413 -8.65 -14.32 29.24
C ARG A 413 -8.87 -15.24 28.05
N ASN A 414 -10.06 -15.22 27.44
CA ASN A 414 -10.35 -16.02 26.25
C ASN A 414 -9.49 -15.59 25.04
N VAL A 415 -9.24 -14.29 24.90
CA VAL A 415 -8.35 -13.72 23.87
C VAL A 415 -6.92 -14.22 24.06
N LEU A 416 -6.40 -14.18 25.30
CA LEU A 416 -5.08 -14.76 25.61
C LEU A 416 -5.03 -16.26 25.28
N GLY A 417 -6.13 -16.97 25.53
CA GLY A 417 -6.31 -18.37 25.12
C GLY A 417 -6.14 -18.58 23.61
N VAL A 418 -6.78 -17.75 22.79
CA VAL A 418 -6.66 -17.82 21.33
C VAL A 418 -5.26 -17.46 20.86
N ILE A 419 -4.65 -16.41 21.42
CA ILE A 419 -3.28 -16.01 21.11
C ILE A 419 -2.31 -17.19 21.29
N LEU A 420 -2.31 -17.81 22.47
CA LEU A 420 -1.38 -18.91 22.75
C LEU A 420 -1.69 -20.18 21.94
N TRP A 421 -2.95 -20.42 21.58
CA TRP A 421 -3.31 -21.49 20.66
C TRP A 421 -2.76 -21.23 19.25
N ILE A 422 -2.82 -19.99 18.79
CA ILE A 422 -2.24 -19.60 17.51
C ILE A 422 -0.73 -19.84 17.51
N GLU A 423 -0.01 -19.39 18.54
CA GLU A 423 1.46 -19.56 18.61
C GLU A 423 1.85 -21.06 18.64
N GLU A 424 1.20 -21.84 19.50
CA GLU A 424 1.42 -23.29 19.60
C GLU A 424 1.20 -24.01 18.26
N LEU A 425 0.18 -23.59 17.50
CA LEU A 425 -0.13 -24.17 16.20
C LEU A 425 0.88 -23.73 15.13
N CYS A 426 1.31 -22.47 15.14
CA CYS A 426 2.32 -21.95 14.23
C CYS A 426 3.68 -22.65 14.42
N GLU A 427 4.17 -22.75 15.65
CA GLU A 427 5.47 -23.34 15.94
C GLU A 427 5.50 -24.87 15.75
N ASN A 428 4.46 -25.58 16.19
CA ASN A 428 4.53 -27.04 16.27
C ASN A 428 3.81 -27.75 15.13
N GLU A 429 2.73 -27.20 14.59
CA GLU A 429 1.97 -27.86 13.53
C GLU A 429 2.33 -27.31 12.14
N LEU A 430 2.32 -25.98 11.95
CA LEU A 430 2.64 -25.37 10.65
C LEU A 430 4.14 -25.37 10.33
N SER A 431 5.01 -25.26 11.33
CA SER A 431 6.45 -25.27 11.04
C SER A 431 6.96 -26.68 10.77
N ARG A 432 6.43 -27.70 11.47
CA ARG A 432 6.96 -29.08 11.46
C ARG A 432 6.25 -30.07 10.53
N ARG A 433 4.97 -29.87 10.20
CA ARG A 433 4.26 -30.83 9.33
C ARG A 433 4.59 -30.60 7.87
N GLY A 434 4.69 -31.69 7.12
CA GLY A 434 4.86 -31.63 5.67
C GLY A 434 3.55 -31.52 4.87
N GLU A 435 2.39 -31.76 5.48
CA GLU A 435 1.11 -31.82 4.77
C GLU A 435 -0.05 -31.20 5.58
N MET A 436 -0.94 -30.47 4.90
CA MET A 436 -2.14 -29.87 5.51
C MET A 436 -3.18 -30.96 5.73
N THR A 437 -3.29 -31.52 6.93
CA THR A 437 -4.38 -32.45 7.22
C THR A 437 -5.72 -31.71 7.26
N ALA A 438 -6.82 -32.39 6.92
CA ALA A 438 -8.16 -31.79 6.99
C ALA A 438 -8.49 -31.27 8.40
N SER A 439 -8.09 -32.01 9.43
CA SER A 439 -8.25 -31.60 10.83
C SER A 439 -7.49 -30.31 11.15
N LEU A 440 -6.25 -30.16 10.64
CA LEU A 440 -5.47 -28.94 10.85
C LEU A 440 -6.13 -27.76 10.11
N LYS A 441 -6.59 -27.98 8.88
CA LYS A 441 -7.33 -26.96 8.12
C LYS A 441 -8.57 -26.48 8.88
N ASP A 442 -9.36 -27.39 9.44
CA ASP A 442 -10.55 -27.05 10.21
C ASP A 442 -10.20 -26.28 11.50
N GLU A 443 -9.11 -26.66 12.17
CA GLU A 443 -8.59 -25.97 13.36
C GLU A 443 -8.13 -24.54 13.03
N LEU A 444 -7.42 -24.35 11.91
CA LEU A 444 -7.00 -23.03 11.42
C LEU A 444 -8.20 -22.11 11.12
N HIS A 445 -9.22 -22.62 10.41
CA HIS A 445 -10.42 -21.85 10.12
C HIS A 445 -11.18 -21.49 11.39
N ARG A 446 -11.25 -22.42 12.36
CA ARG A 446 -11.89 -22.18 13.65
C ARG A 446 -11.17 -21.06 14.42
N LEU A 447 -9.84 -21.07 14.46
CA LEU A 447 -9.05 -20.04 15.13
C LEU A 447 -9.19 -18.67 14.46
N LEU A 448 -9.14 -18.61 13.12
CA LEU A 448 -9.34 -17.36 12.38
C LEU A 448 -10.72 -16.76 12.67
N ARG A 449 -11.78 -17.56 12.57
CA ARG A 449 -13.15 -17.10 12.89
C ARG A 449 -13.26 -16.65 14.34
N ARG A 450 -12.70 -17.41 15.29
CA ARG A 450 -12.75 -17.06 16.71
C ARG A 450 -12.00 -15.77 17.03
N SER A 451 -10.86 -15.54 16.38
CA SER A 451 -10.11 -14.30 16.51
C SER A 451 -10.87 -13.09 15.94
N GLU A 452 -11.63 -13.28 14.86
CA GLU A 452 -12.51 -12.24 14.30
C GLU A 452 -13.66 -11.90 15.26
N GLU A 453 -14.36 -12.93 15.75
CA GLU A 453 -15.44 -12.75 16.74
C GLU A 453 -14.98 -12.00 17.99
N PHE A 454 -13.78 -12.29 18.49
CA PHE A 454 -13.23 -11.58 19.65
C PHE A 454 -12.74 -10.17 19.33
N SER A 455 -12.22 -9.93 18.13
CA SER A 455 -11.87 -8.58 17.68
C SER A 455 -13.10 -7.67 17.68
N GLU A 456 -14.23 -8.14 17.13
CA GLU A 456 -15.48 -7.38 17.10
C GLU A 456 -16.02 -7.10 18.51
N GLN A 457 -15.93 -8.07 19.43
CA GLN A 457 -16.33 -7.88 20.82
C GLN A 457 -15.42 -6.88 21.56
N LEU A 458 -14.10 -6.94 21.32
CA LEU A 458 -13.16 -5.98 21.89
C LEU A 458 -13.42 -4.58 21.35
N ASP A 459 -13.64 -4.42 20.04
CA ASP A 459 -13.95 -3.13 19.42
C ASP A 459 -15.24 -2.51 19.99
N TYR A 460 -16.26 -3.33 20.22
CA TYR A 460 -17.49 -2.89 20.89
C TYR A 460 -17.19 -2.39 22.31
N LEU A 461 -16.44 -3.16 23.10
CA LEU A 461 -16.09 -2.79 24.47
C LEU A 461 -15.17 -1.56 24.54
N VAL A 462 -14.23 -1.40 23.61
CA VAL A 462 -13.37 -0.22 23.51
C VAL A 462 -14.19 1.05 23.29
N ARG A 463 -15.32 0.97 22.57
CA ARG A 463 -16.22 2.10 22.34
C ARG A 463 -17.11 2.42 23.53
N GLU A 464 -17.54 1.41 24.29
CA GLU A 464 -18.50 1.56 25.39
C GLU A 464 -17.85 1.87 26.76
N ASN A 465 -16.56 1.53 26.97
CA ASN A 465 -15.91 1.66 28.28
C ASN A 465 -15.24 3.03 28.50
N ALA A 466 -15.09 3.41 29.77
CA ALA A 466 -14.35 4.60 30.19
C ALA A 466 -12.85 4.51 29.88
N SER A 467 -12.16 5.67 29.88
CA SER A 467 -10.76 5.84 29.46
C SER A 467 -9.77 4.84 30.06
N ASP A 468 -9.97 4.45 31.33
CA ASP A 468 -9.02 3.62 32.06
C ASP A 468 -9.03 2.15 31.58
N SER A 469 -10.20 1.59 31.28
CA SER A 469 -10.34 0.23 30.73
C SER A 469 -10.11 0.21 29.21
N GLN A 470 -10.34 1.33 28.53
CA GLN A 470 -10.17 1.46 27.09
C GLN A 470 -8.73 1.16 26.66
N ASN A 471 -7.73 1.75 27.33
CA ASN A 471 -6.32 1.52 27.02
C ASN A 471 -5.93 0.04 27.16
N ARG A 472 -6.41 -0.60 28.23
CA ARG A 472 -6.18 -2.03 28.48
C ARG A 472 -6.80 -2.89 27.37
N LEU A 473 -8.04 -2.62 26.98
CA LEU A 473 -8.73 -3.36 25.93
C LEU A 473 -8.07 -3.16 24.56
N LEU A 474 -7.53 -1.97 24.27
CA LEU A 474 -6.73 -1.71 23.07
C LEU A 474 -5.45 -2.55 23.05
N ILE A 475 -4.74 -2.67 24.17
CA ILE A 475 -3.55 -3.54 24.28
C ILE A 475 -3.91 -5.00 23.98
N VAL A 476 -5.03 -5.49 24.56
CA VAL A 476 -5.52 -6.85 24.32
C VAL A 476 -5.92 -7.06 22.85
N SER A 477 -6.59 -6.08 22.24
CA SER A 477 -6.98 -6.10 20.83
C SER A 477 -5.76 -6.15 19.90
N ASN A 478 -4.74 -5.31 20.16
CA ASN A 478 -3.50 -5.30 19.40
C ASN A 478 -2.76 -6.64 19.50
N GLY A 479 -2.69 -7.24 20.69
CA GLY A 479 -2.09 -8.56 20.87
C GLY A 479 -2.80 -9.66 20.08
N LEU A 480 -4.15 -9.63 20.04
CA LEU A 480 -4.93 -10.59 19.24
C LEU A 480 -4.71 -10.41 17.74
N LEU A 481 -4.67 -9.16 17.29
CA LEU A 481 -4.45 -8.82 15.89
C LEU A 481 -3.07 -9.27 15.41
N GLU A 482 -2.05 -9.05 16.23
CA GLU A 482 -0.67 -9.47 15.92
C GLU A 482 -0.58 -10.99 15.73
N SER A 483 -1.10 -11.78 16.68
CA SER A 483 -1.14 -13.24 16.55
C SER A 483 -1.98 -13.70 15.35
N ARG A 484 -3.12 -13.06 15.06
CA ARG A 484 -3.92 -13.38 13.86
C ARG A 484 -3.15 -13.15 12.56
N ILE A 485 -2.37 -12.07 12.48
CA ILE A 485 -1.50 -11.80 11.33
C ILE A 485 -0.43 -12.90 11.20
N ARG A 486 0.20 -13.30 12.32
CA ARG A 486 1.17 -14.40 12.33
C ARG A 486 0.55 -15.72 11.86
N LEU A 487 -0.66 -16.05 12.31
CA LEU A 487 -1.38 -17.23 11.84
C LEU A 487 -1.55 -17.22 10.32
N LYS A 488 -2.06 -16.11 9.75
CA LYS A 488 -2.26 -15.97 8.30
C LYS A 488 -0.93 -16.12 7.54
N ARG A 489 0.16 -15.55 8.04
CA ARG A 489 1.51 -15.72 7.48
C ARG A 489 1.98 -17.17 7.58
N GLY A 490 1.77 -17.83 8.71
CA GLY A 490 2.07 -19.25 8.91
C GLY A 490 1.36 -20.13 7.89
N ILE A 491 0.07 -19.89 7.65
CA ILE A 491 -0.73 -20.60 6.63
C ILE A 491 -0.17 -20.35 5.21
N ALA A 492 0.17 -19.11 4.89
CA ALA A 492 0.75 -18.77 3.59
C ALA A 492 2.10 -19.46 3.37
N ARG A 493 3.02 -19.39 4.34
CA ARG A 493 4.32 -20.08 4.31
C ARG A 493 4.15 -21.59 4.16
N PHE A 494 3.20 -22.18 4.89
CA PHE A 494 2.88 -23.61 4.79
C PHE A 494 2.39 -24.00 3.40
N THR A 495 1.46 -23.22 2.85
CA THR A 495 0.88 -23.49 1.53
C THR A 495 1.91 -23.34 0.42
N ARG A 496 2.78 -22.33 0.51
CA ARG A 496 3.88 -22.11 -0.44
C ARG A 496 4.87 -23.28 -0.44
N ARG A 497 5.33 -23.72 0.74
CA ARG A 497 6.24 -24.89 0.87
C ARG A 497 5.67 -26.15 0.24
N ASN A 498 4.35 -26.37 0.35
CA ASN A 498 3.71 -27.55 -0.27
C ASN A 498 3.51 -27.41 -1.77
N LEU A 499 3.28 -26.18 -2.26
CA LEU A 499 3.20 -25.91 -3.69
C LEU A 499 4.55 -26.12 -4.36
N GLU A 500 5.63 -25.64 -3.73
CA GLU A 500 7.01 -25.83 -4.20
C GLU A 500 7.34 -27.33 -4.30
N LYS A 501 7.06 -28.12 -3.24
CA LYS A 501 7.21 -29.59 -3.30
C LYS A 501 6.39 -30.27 -4.39
N ALA A 502 5.17 -29.78 -4.65
CA ALA A 502 4.33 -30.32 -5.72
C ALA A 502 4.87 -29.97 -7.12
N VAL A 503 5.44 -28.77 -7.29
CA VAL A 503 6.08 -28.33 -8.52
C VAL A 503 7.37 -29.12 -8.77
N GLU A 504 8.21 -29.30 -7.75
CA GLU A 504 9.42 -30.13 -7.82
C GLU A 504 9.07 -31.58 -8.21
N ALA A 505 8.07 -32.19 -7.55
CA ALA A 505 7.61 -33.53 -7.91
C ALA A 505 7.06 -33.62 -9.33
N THR A 506 6.48 -32.54 -9.85
CA THR A 506 5.98 -32.47 -11.24
C THR A 506 7.13 -32.25 -12.24
N GLN A 507 8.15 -31.49 -11.88
CA GLN A 507 9.35 -31.28 -12.69
C GLN A 507 10.20 -32.53 -12.77
N GLU A 508 10.42 -33.24 -11.66
CA GLU A 508 11.09 -34.54 -11.65
C GLU A 508 10.32 -35.58 -12.49
N ALA A 509 8.99 -35.52 -12.50
CA ALA A 509 8.18 -36.38 -13.37
C ALA A 509 8.25 -35.98 -14.85
N ALA A 510 8.46 -34.69 -15.17
CA ALA A 510 8.56 -34.18 -16.54
C ALA A 510 9.96 -34.39 -17.14
N GLU A 511 11.02 -34.29 -16.33
CA GLU A 511 12.41 -34.44 -16.78
C GLU A 511 12.73 -35.89 -17.18
N ILE A 512 11.91 -36.86 -16.75
CA ILE A 512 11.98 -38.27 -17.19
C ILE A 512 11.49 -38.45 -18.65
N ILE A 513 10.88 -37.43 -19.29
CA ILE A 513 10.18 -37.58 -20.58
C ILE A 513 10.84 -36.85 -21.77
N GLU A 514 11.80 -35.94 -21.60
CA GLU A 514 12.32 -35.15 -22.73
C GLU A 514 13.64 -35.68 -23.35
N GLU A 515 13.54 -36.27 -24.55
CA GLU A 515 14.68 -36.48 -25.46
C GLU A 515 15.11 -35.17 -26.15
N PRO A 516 16.42 -34.92 -26.35
CA PRO A 516 16.92 -33.63 -26.78
C PRO A 516 16.77 -33.40 -28.30
N VAL A 517 15.94 -32.43 -28.69
CA VAL A 517 15.87 -31.92 -30.08
C VAL A 517 16.96 -30.86 -30.30
N SER A 518 17.94 -31.23 -31.13
CA SER A 518 19.04 -30.37 -31.60
C SER A 518 18.53 -29.17 -32.41
N ARG A 519 18.87 -27.94 -31.97
CA ARG A 519 18.68 -26.71 -32.75
C ARG A 519 20.03 -26.14 -33.18
N ALA A 520 20.17 -25.92 -34.49
CA ALA A 520 21.35 -25.34 -35.12
C ALA A 520 21.35 -23.79 -35.04
N PRO A 521 22.53 -23.15 -34.98
CA PRO A 521 22.66 -21.70 -34.90
C PRO A 521 22.60 -21.05 -36.31
N PHE A 522 21.75 -20.03 -36.45
CA PHE A 522 21.77 -19.13 -37.61
C PHE A 522 22.74 -17.97 -37.33
N ALA A 523 23.85 -17.93 -38.07
CA ALA A 523 24.73 -16.79 -38.15
C ALA A 523 24.33 -15.91 -39.34
N VAL A 524 23.99 -14.64 -39.08
CA VAL A 524 23.71 -13.64 -40.13
C VAL A 524 24.95 -12.77 -40.30
N ALA A 525 25.61 -12.90 -41.45
CA ALA A 525 26.71 -12.04 -41.87
C ALA A 525 26.16 -10.79 -42.57
N VAL A 526 26.58 -9.60 -42.13
CA VAL A 526 26.25 -8.32 -42.78
C VAL A 526 27.56 -7.63 -43.16
N GLY A 527 27.85 -7.55 -44.46
CA GLY A 527 29.03 -6.87 -45.01
C GLY A 527 28.80 -6.41 -46.44
N GLY A 528 28.44 -5.14 -46.61
CA GLY A 528 28.37 -4.47 -47.92
C GLY A 528 27.97 -2.99 -47.77
N PRO A 529 28.50 -2.07 -48.61
CA PRO A 529 28.28 -0.63 -48.48
C PRO A 529 26.87 -0.28 -48.96
N THR A 530 25.91 -0.31 -48.06
CA THR A 530 24.51 0.01 -48.34
C THR A 530 24.29 1.52 -48.37
N ASN A 531 23.54 1.96 -49.38
CA ASN A 531 23.08 3.33 -49.57
C ASN A 531 22.43 3.86 -48.29
N ARG A 532 23.13 4.77 -47.60
CA ARG A 532 22.73 5.34 -46.29
C ARG A 532 21.33 5.97 -46.32
N TRP A 533 20.91 6.50 -47.46
CA TRP A 533 19.56 7.04 -47.62
C TRP A 533 18.47 5.96 -47.58
N LEU A 534 18.74 4.77 -48.08
CA LEU A 534 17.80 3.65 -48.07
C LEU A 534 17.66 3.07 -46.66
N VAL A 535 18.74 3.04 -45.87
CA VAL A 535 18.70 2.66 -44.44
C VAL A 535 17.90 3.69 -43.63
N ALA A 536 18.08 4.99 -43.89
CA ALA A 536 17.32 6.05 -43.23
C ALA A 536 15.82 6.00 -43.57
N ALA A 537 15.47 5.76 -44.84
CA ALA A 537 14.08 5.60 -45.27
C ALA A 537 13.42 4.38 -44.62
N THR A 538 14.13 3.25 -44.56
CA THR A 538 13.61 2.05 -43.90
C THR A 538 13.46 2.27 -42.38
N LEU A 539 14.41 2.94 -41.74
CA LEU A 539 14.29 3.32 -40.31
C LEU A 539 13.08 4.23 -40.06
N LEU A 540 12.83 5.21 -40.92
CA LEU A 540 11.68 6.12 -40.80
C LEU A 540 10.35 5.36 -40.96
N VAL A 541 10.25 4.48 -41.96
CA VAL A 541 9.05 3.64 -42.14
C VAL A 541 8.86 2.71 -40.95
N THR A 542 9.94 2.12 -40.43
CA THR A 542 9.88 1.24 -39.25
C THR A 542 9.44 2.02 -38.01
N LEU A 543 9.90 3.26 -37.82
CA LEU A 543 9.48 4.13 -36.72
C LEU A 543 8.01 4.58 -36.85
N ILE A 544 7.54 4.88 -38.06
CA ILE A 544 6.14 5.23 -38.30
C ILE A 544 5.24 4.00 -38.06
N SER A 545 5.62 2.83 -38.55
CA SER A 545 4.90 1.58 -38.30
C SER A 545 4.92 1.19 -36.83
N ALA A 546 6.06 1.37 -36.13
CA ALA A 546 6.16 1.17 -34.69
C ALA A 546 5.32 2.18 -33.91
N GLY A 547 5.28 3.45 -34.33
CA GLY A 547 4.44 4.48 -33.71
C GLY A 547 2.95 4.21 -33.88
N ILE A 548 2.52 3.76 -35.06
CA ILE A 548 1.12 3.35 -35.31
C ILE A 548 0.77 2.10 -34.48
N TYR A 549 1.67 1.10 -34.43
CA TYR A 549 1.47 -0.10 -33.62
C TYR A 549 1.43 0.22 -32.12
N PHE A 550 2.24 1.17 -31.65
CA PHE A 550 2.29 1.58 -30.25
C PHE A 550 1.07 2.42 -29.85
N PHE A 551 0.57 3.29 -30.74
CA PHE A 551 -0.67 4.03 -30.52
C PHE A 551 -1.91 3.12 -30.55
N ASP A 552 -1.96 2.16 -31.46
CA ASP A 552 -3.04 1.15 -31.51
C ASP A 552 -2.96 0.18 -30.30
N SER A 553 -1.74 -0.13 -29.83
CA SER A 553 -1.52 -0.89 -28.60
C SER A 553 -1.98 -0.12 -27.36
N GLN A 554 -1.66 1.16 -27.20
CA GLN A 554 -2.07 1.93 -26.02
C GLN A 554 -3.58 2.20 -25.97
N MET A 555 -4.24 2.36 -27.11
CA MET A 555 -5.71 2.47 -27.16
C MET A 555 -6.41 1.14 -26.84
N ASN A 556 -5.72 0.00 -27.01
CA ASN A 556 -6.24 -1.34 -26.76
C ASN A 556 -5.68 -2.01 -25.49
N GLN A 557 -4.86 -1.33 -24.68
CA GLN A 557 -4.39 -1.82 -23.38
C GLN A 557 -5.47 -1.66 -22.30
N MET A 558 -6.58 -2.38 -22.49
CA MET A 558 -7.24 -3.00 -21.34
C MET A 558 -6.40 -4.23 -20.96
N ALA A 559 -6.26 -4.50 -19.65
CA ALA A 559 -5.58 -5.71 -19.17
C ALA A 559 -6.02 -6.95 -19.99
N PRO A 560 -5.11 -7.91 -20.29
CA PRO A 560 -5.46 -9.06 -21.10
C PRO A 560 -6.70 -9.73 -20.52
N ILE A 561 -7.80 -9.62 -21.26
CA ILE A 561 -9.08 -10.21 -20.91
C ILE A 561 -8.82 -11.71 -20.81
N ALA A 562 -9.11 -12.31 -19.64
CA ALA A 562 -8.90 -13.73 -19.42
C ALA A 562 -9.57 -14.53 -20.55
N ALA A 563 -8.94 -15.63 -21.00
CA ALA A 563 -9.36 -16.38 -22.18
C ALA A 563 -10.81 -16.92 -22.12
N ASP A 564 -11.43 -16.89 -20.94
CA ASP A 564 -12.80 -17.31 -20.64
C ASP A 564 -13.82 -16.16 -20.56
N VAL A 565 -13.42 -14.91 -20.85
CA VAL A 565 -14.30 -13.74 -20.82
C VAL A 565 -14.63 -13.30 -22.25
N GLU A 566 -15.92 -13.33 -22.60
CA GLU A 566 -16.43 -12.85 -23.89
C GLU A 566 -16.84 -11.37 -23.77
N LEU A 567 -16.22 -10.50 -24.56
CA LEU A 567 -16.61 -9.09 -24.66
C LEU A 567 -17.90 -8.97 -25.49
N LEU A 568 -18.91 -8.33 -24.92
CA LEU A 568 -20.21 -8.14 -25.58
C LEU A 568 -20.27 -6.77 -26.26
N ASP A 569 -20.73 -6.74 -27.50
CA ASP A 569 -21.01 -5.48 -28.22
C ASP A 569 -22.25 -4.82 -27.64
N THR A 570 -22.06 -3.76 -26.86
CA THR A 570 -23.15 -3.05 -26.16
C THR A 570 -24.22 -2.51 -27.11
N LYS A 571 -23.89 -2.23 -28.37
CA LYS A 571 -24.86 -1.78 -29.38
C LYS A 571 -25.87 -2.86 -29.78
N ARG A 572 -25.54 -4.14 -29.54
CA ARG A 572 -26.42 -5.28 -29.82
C ARG A 572 -27.26 -5.68 -28.62
N LEU A 573 -26.89 -5.21 -27.42
CA LEU A 573 -27.64 -5.49 -26.20
C LEU A 573 -28.95 -4.69 -26.18
N PRO A 574 -30.00 -5.20 -25.53
CA PRO A 574 -31.23 -4.45 -25.26
C PRO A 574 -30.90 -3.11 -24.58
N ASN A 575 -31.44 -2.02 -25.12
CA ASN A 575 -31.22 -0.65 -24.62
C ASN A 575 -29.73 -0.27 -24.54
N GLY A 576 -28.94 -0.71 -25.52
CA GLY A 576 -27.49 -0.51 -25.61
C GLY A 576 -27.03 0.95 -25.51
N GLU A 577 -27.87 1.91 -25.86
CA GLU A 577 -27.63 3.34 -25.73
C GLU A 577 -27.39 3.80 -24.27
N HIS A 578 -27.91 3.04 -23.30
CA HIS A 578 -27.75 3.29 -21.87
C HIS A 578 -26.56 2.53 -21.26
N LEU A 579 -25.81 1.78 -22.06
CA LEU A 579 -24.71 0.92 -21.62
C LEU A 579 -23.38 1.41 -22.20
N SER A 580 -22.30 1.32 -21.42
CA SER A 580 -20.96 1.70 -21.87
C SER A 580 -20.13 0.48 -22.26
N GLN A 581 -20.14 -0.58 -21.44
CA GLN A 581 -19.36 -1.81 -21.63
C GLN A 581 -20.15 -3.03 -21.16
N GLY A 582 -19.87 -4.20 -21.74
CA GLY A 582 -20.47 -5.47 -21.33
C GLY A 582 -19.51 -6.63 -21.51
N PHE A 583 -19.46 -7.53 -20.53
CA PHE A 583 -18.65 -8.74 -20.59
C PHE A 583 -19.39 -9.93 -19.97
N GLN A 584 -19.07 -11.13 -20.45
CA GLN A 584 -19.69 -12.37 -19.99
C GLN A 584 -18.63 -13.38 -19.60
N LYS A 585 -18.82 -14.02 -18.44
CA LYS A 585 -17.98 -15.11 -17.93
C LYS A 585 -18.83 -16.15 -17.21
N ASP A 586 -18.75 -17.42 -17.61
CA ASP A 586 -19.44 -18.55 -16.94
C ASP A 586 -20.96 -18.37 -16.70
N GLY A 587 -21.63 -17.65 -17.60
CA GLY A 587 -23.06 -17.33 -17.47
C GLY A 587 -23.37 -16.13 -16.57
N LEU A 588 -22.37 -15.44 -16.02
CA LEU A 588 -22.51 -14.11 -15.44
C LEU A 588 -22.29 -13.06 -16.54
N MET A 589 -23.28 -12.22 -16.78
CA MET A 589 -23.17 -11.03 -17.64
C MET A 589 -23.03 -9.80 -16.76
N MET A 590 -21.91 -9.09 -16.89
CA MET A 590 -21.67 -7.81 -16.22
C MET A 590 -21.73 -6.69 -17.24
N VAL A 591 -22.53 -5.67 -16.95
CA VAL A 591 -22.72 -4.53 -17.84
C VAL A 591 -22.54 -3.24 -17.07
N THR A 592 -21.78 -2.31 -17.63
CA THR A 592 -21.59 -0.97 -17.07
C THR A 592 -22.62 -0.03 -17.68
N ALA A 593 -23.47 0.58 -16.86
CA ALA A 593 -24.49 1.53 -17.26
C ALA A 593 -23.95 2.96 -17.31
N ARG A 594 -24.52 3.77 -18.21
CA ARG A 594 -24.34 5.23 -18.28
C ARG A 594 -25.35 5.92 -17.38
N ASP A 595 -25.14 7.20 -17.07
CA ASP A 595 -26.07 8.01 -16.26
C ASP A 595 -27.50 8.05 -16.82
N SER A 596 -27.66 7.93 -18.13
CA SER A 596 -28.99 7.83 -18.77
C SER A 596 -29.80 6.61 -18.33
N TRP A 597 -29.15 5.53 -17.87
CA TRP A 597 -29.84 4.34 -17.35
C TRP A 597 -30.54 4.64 -16.01
N LEU A 598 -29.91 5.46 -15.15
CA LEU A 598 -30.46 5.90 -13.86
C LEU A 598 -31.69 6.81 -14.02
N GLN A 599 -31.84 7.42 -15.20
CA GLN A 599 -32.98 8.27 -15.54
C GLN A 599 -34.20 7.45 -16.00
N LEU A 600 -34.03 6.16 -16.31
CA LEU A 600 -35.14 5.28 -16.69
C LEU A 600 -36.06 5.03 -15.48
N PRO A 601 -37.39 4.95 -15.69
CA PRO A 601 -38.33 4.45 -14.68
C PRO A 601 -37.92 3.06 -14.17
N GLU A 602 -38.23 2.75 -12.91
CA GLU A 602 -37.83 1.48 -12.28
C GLU A 602 -38.41 0.26 -13.03
N ASP A 603 -39.62 0.37 -13.57
CA ASP A 603 -40.24 -0.68 -14.39
C ASP A 603 -39.46 -0.93 -15.68
N GLU A 604 -38.92 0.12 -16.31
CA GLU A 604 -38.08 0.00 -17.50
C GLU A 604 -36.71 -0.57 -17.15
N GLN A 605 -36.12 -0.20 -16.01
CA GLN A 605 -34.88 -0.81 -15.52
C GLN A 605 -35.05 -2.31 -15.24
N ARG A 606 -36.16 -2.70 -14.59
CA ARG A 606 -36.50 -4.11 -14.34
C ARG A 606 -36.74 -4.89 -15.63
N LYS A 607 -37.41 -4.27 -16.62
CA LYS A 607 -37.58 -4.85 -17.94
C LYS A 607 -36.23 -5.03 -18.65
N ASN A 608 -35.37 -4.02 -18.59
CA ASN A 608 -34.04 -4.06 -19.20
C ASN A 608 -33.17 -5.18 -18.61
N LEU A 609 -33.22 -5.41 -17.29
CA LEU A 609 -32.55 -6.55 -16.65
C LEU A 609 -33.06 -7.91 -17.14
N LYS A 610 -34.37 -8.04 -17.36
CA LYS A 610 -34.97 -9.26 -17.93
C LYS A 610 -34.53 -9.48 -19.38
N ASP A 611 -34.60 -8.43 -20.19
CA ASP A 611 -34.20 -8.48 -21.60
C ASP A 611 -32.71 -8.85 -21.74
N LEU A 612 -31.83 -8.32 -20.86
CA LEU A 612 -30.40 -8.68 -20.80
C LEU A 612 -30.18 -10.15 -20.41
N LYS A 613 -31.02 -10.71 -19.52
CA LYS A 613 -30.91 -12.12 -19.10
C LYS A 613 -31.37 -13.09 -20.20
N GLU A 614 -32.36 -12.68 -20.99
CA GLU A 614 -32.88 -13.46 -22.12
C GLU A 614 -32.05 -13.27 -23.41
N PHE A 615 -31.04 -12.41 -23.39
CA PHE A 615 -30.23 -12.10 -24.56
C PHE A 615 -29.46 -13.34 -25.09
N PRO A 616 -29.60 -13.69 -26.39
CA PRO A 616 -29.00 -14.90 -26.94
C PRO A 616 -27.47 -14.75 -27.05
N THR A 617 -26.76 -15.44 -26.16
CA THR A 617 -25.28 -15.51 -26.12
C THR A 617 -24.81 -16.96 -26.30
N LYS A 618 -23.50 -17.17 -26.48
CA LYS A 618 -22.94 -18.52 -26.66
C LYS A 618 -23.13 -19.40 -25.43
N VAL A 619 -23.04 -18.81 -24.25
CA VAL A 619 -23.27 -19.46 -22.95
C VAL A 619 -24.55 -18.85 -22.36
N PRO A 620 -25.56 -19.62 -21.95
CA PRO A 620 -26.79 -19.04 -21.41
C PRO A 620 -26.50 -18.18 -20.17
N VAL A 621 -27.07 -16.97 -20.15
CA VAL A 621 -26.91 -16.01 -19.06
C VAL A 621 -27.74 -16.46 -17.85
N LYS A 622 -27.08 -16.82 -16.76
CA LYS A 622 -27.72 -17.19 -15.49
C LYS A 622 -27.98 -15.96 -14.63
N THR A 623 -27.02 -15.05 -14.59
CA THR A 623 -27.03 -13.86 -13.75
C THR A 623 -26.65 -12.64 -14.57
N VAL A 624 -27.41 -11.56 -14.44
CA VAL A 624 -27.06 -10.24 -14.96
C VAL A 624 -26.73 -9.32 -13.79
N MET A 625 -25.64 -8.57 -13.89
CA MET A 625 -25.28 -7.53 -12.94
C MET A 625 -25.00 -6.22 -13.69
N VAL A 626 -25.67 -5.14 -13.27
CA VAL A 626 -25.49 -3.81 -13.82
C VAL A 626 -24.78 -2.93 -12.80
N THR A 627 -23.66 -2.34 -13.19
CA THR A 627 -22.88 -1.41 -12.34
C THR A 627 -22.78 -0.03 -12.98
N ASP A 628 -22.53 1.01 -12.19
CA ASP A 628 -22.14 2.32 -12.72
C ASP A 628 -20.66 2.34 -13.14
N THR A 629 -20.21 3.50 -13.65
CA THR A 629 -18.80 3.73 -14.03
C THR A 629 -17.82 3.68 -12.85
N ASN A 630 -18.31 3.75 -11.61
CA ASN A 630 -17.52 3.65 -10.38
C ASN A 630 -17.52 2.22 -9.80
N GLY A 631 -18.16 1.25 -10.47
CA GLY A 631 -18.29 -0.13 -10.00
C GLY A 631 -19.37 -0.35 -8.93
N ARG A 632 -20.22 0.65 -8.65
CA ARG A 632 -21.35 0.50 -7.74
C ARG A 632 -22.47 -0.29 -8.42
N MET A 633 -22.98 -1.31 -7.74
CA MET A 633 -24.09 -2.13 -8.25
C MET A 633 -25.39 -1.32 -8.28
N LEU A 634 -26.01 -1.23 -9.46
CA LEU A 634 -27.26 -0.52 -9.70
C LEU A 634 -28.47 -1.47 -9.72
N GLY A 635 -28.25 -2.71 -10.16
CA GLY A 635 -29.25 -3.77 -10.13
C GLY A 635 -28.67 -5.12 -10.51
N ASP A 636 -29.37 -6.18 -10.10
CA ASP A 636 -28.98 -7.56 -10.39
C ASP A 636 -30.20 -8.44 -10.69
N MET A 637 -29.98 -9.51 -11.45
CA MET A 637 -30.98 -10.52 -11.74
C MET A 637 -30.34 -11.91 -11.75
N SER A 638 -30.27 -12.54 -10.58
CA SER A 638 -29.79 -13.92 -10.39
C SER A 638 -30.92 -14.97 -10.46
N GLY A 639 -32.18 -14.58 -10.25
CA GLY A 639 -33.38 -15.44 -10.26
C GLY A 639 -34.46 -14.98 -11.26
N GLU A 640 -35.74 -15.25 -10.98
CA GLU A 640 -36.88 -14.73 -11.77
C GLU A 640 -37.19 -13.25 -11.46
N GLU A 641 -36.77 -12.76 -10.30
CA GLU A 641 -36.98 -11.39 -9.87
C GLU A 641 -35.76 -10.52 -10.17
N ALA A 642 -36.02 -9.37 -10.80
CA ALA A 642 -35.03 -8.31 -10.99
C ALA A 642 -35.01 -7.41 -9.75
N ARG A 643 -33.81 -7.19 -9.19
CA ARG A 643 -33.58 -6.32 -8.04
C ARG A 643 -32.91 -5.03 -8.49
N ILE A 644 -33.53 -3.89 -8.19
CA ILE A 644 -32.94 -2.57 -8.42
C ILE A 644 -32.40 -2.08 -7.07
N LEU A 645 -31.13 -1.72 -7.02
CA LEU A 645 -30.43 -1.29 -5.80
C LEU A 645 -30.16 0.22 -5.80
N GLY A 646 -30.50 0.90 -6.90
CA GLY A 646 -30.16 2.29 -7.19
C GLY A 646 -31.30 3.28 -7.05
N ARG A 647 -31.78 3.52 -5.81
CA ARG A 647 -32.24 4.86 -5.39
C ARG A 647 -32.08 4.97 -3.89
N VAL A 648 -30.98 5.58 -3.45
CA VAL A 648 -31.00 6.28 -2.17
C VAL A 648 -31.99 7.44 -2.39
N GLN A 649 -33.14 7.41 -1.72
CA GLN A 649 -34.11 8.52 -1.75
C GLN A 649 -33.39 9.81 -1.32
N ILE A 650 -33.00 10.64 -2.28
CA ILE A 650 -32.54 12.02 -2.01
C ILE A 650 -33.76 12.97 -1.93
N ALA A 651 -34.97 12.51 -2.26
CA ALA A 651 -36.18 13.34 -2.30
C ALA A 651 -36.84 13.59 -0.92
N ASP A 652 -36.74 12.68 0.05
CA ASP A 652 -37.49 12.83 1.32
C ASP A 652 -36.79 13.71 2.38
N ALA A 653 -35.55 14.16 2.12
CA ALA A 653 -34.85 15.10 3.00
C ALA A 653 -35.19 16.59 2.72
N ALA A 654 -35.93 16.89 1.65
CA ALA A 654 -36.32 18.25 1.30
C ALA A 654 -37.74 18.64 1.75
N GLU A 655 -38.65 17.69 1.96
CA GLU A 655 -40.03 17.97 2.39
C GLU A 655 -40.28 17.82 3.90
N SER A 656 -39.40 17.16 4.66
CA SER A 656 -39.56 16.96 6.11
C SER A 656 -39.10 18.13 7.01
N LYS A 657 -38.63 19.26 6.46
CA LYS A 657 -38.18 20.43 7.25
C LYS A 657 -39.12 21.64 7.18
N GLY A 658 -40.32 21.49 6.64
CA GLY A 658 -41.27 22.59 6.40
C GLY A 658 -42.25 22.90 7.55
N ASP A 659 -42.62 21.94 8.40
CA ASP A 659 -43.81 22.10 9.25
C ASP A 659 -43.57 22.22 10.77
N ASP A 660 -42.37 21.92 11.29
CA ASP A 660 -42.14 21.91 12.75
C ASP A 660 -41.67 23.26 13.34
N ALA A 661 -41.60 24.34 12.56
CA ALA A 661 -41.07 25.63 13.01
C ALA A 661 -42.12 26.68 13.43
N ARG A 662 -43.42 26.32 13.49
CA ARG A 662 -44.51 27.28 13.79
C ARG A 662 -45.14 27.18 15.18
N ASP A 663 -44.86 26.15 15.96
CA ASP A 663 -45.56 25.91 17.24
C ASP A 663 -44.74 26.22 18.52
N SER A 664 -43.56 26.82 18.42
CA SER A 664 -42.68 27.06 19.59
C SER A 664 -42.48 28.53 20.00
N ALA A 665 -43.33 29.46 19.52
CA ALA A 665 -43.16 30.90 19.79
C ALA A 665 -44.19 31.55 20.73
N GLU A 666 -45.11 30.80 21.34
CA GLU A 666 -46.14 31.35 22.25
C GLU A 666 -46.24 30.60 23.59
N GLU A 667 -45.15 30.49 24.37
CA GLU A 667 -45.30 30.18 25.80
C GLU A 667 -44.08 30.57 26.64
N SER A 668 -43.89 31.87 26.91
CA SER A 668 -43.08 32.32 28.05
C SER A 668 -43.35 33.79 28.43
N VAL A 669 -44.55 34.07 28.95
CA VAL A 669 -44.83 35.27 29.75
C VAL A 669 -45.62 34.82 30.97
N ASP A 670 -44.94 34.55 32.08
CA ASP A 670 -45.38 34.88 33.45
C ASP A 670 -44.47 34.20 34.49
N SER A 671 -43.71 35.01 35.22
CA SER A 671 -43.52 34.87 36.68
C SER A 671 -42.53 35.92 37.17
N ALA A 672 -43.09 37.02 37.66
CA ALA A 672 -42.42 37.97 38.54
C ALA A 672 -42.32 37.39 39.95
N VAL A 673 -41.14 37.47 40.56
CA VAL A 673 -40.95 37.40 42.02
C VAL A 673 -39.93 38.47 42.40
N GLU A 674 -40.39 39.42 43.22
CA GLU A 674 -39.59 40.47 43.89
C GLU A 674 -38.49 39.87 44.78
N PRO A 675 -37.50 40.69 45.17
CA PRO A 675 -37.43 40.91 46.61
C PRO A 675 -37.22 42.39 46.97
N ASP A 676 -38.08 42.85 47.88
CA ASP A 676 -37.85 43.98 48.76
C ASP A 676 -36.63 43.73 49.65
N SER A 677 -35.66 44.66 49.63
CA SER A 677 -34.84 45.06 50.78
C SER A 677 -34.11 46.38 50.51
N GLN A 678 -34.62 47.45 51.14
CA GLN A 678 -34.03 48.76 51.46
C GLN A 678 -33.90 49.83 50.37
#